data_AF-A0A915BIW6-F1
#
_entry.id   AF-A0A915BIW6-F1
#
_cell.length_a   1.000
_cell.length_b   1.000
_cell.length_c   1.000
_cell.angle_alpha   90.00
_cell.angle_beta   90.00
_cell.angle_gamma   90.00
#
_symmetry.space_group_name_H-M   'P 1'
#
loop_
_entity.id
_entity.type
_entity.pdbx_description
1 polymer ?
#
loop_
_entity_poly.entity_id
_entity_poly.type
_entity_poly.pdbx_seq_one_letter_code
_entity_poly.pdbx_strand_id
1 'polypeptide(L)'
;DRALSIANIESTASIPDITDKFLSKRKRTKSSIATRWEAETVDELANELKYRRFKFATNMNEKSAQSQLIRYAVNEDFASLVAFVMQFVDAVARNSTQYRGDDEFFAVSLLLSARGMRTHSIDIQHADSAEALSLFYTLSALLEKMPVLGGDTRAAWIILLDSMEKWIEMRSIDERSSDIDRILISLQRKIARNVRGWLPKENRLLFSDDNWNIVTRRLMEMRGKSNETDQVMREDYGYNKNLRLVDALRFEASEREYLGSPFSSLRITKDEYMKNLMEQLLLESTHCLRVRNFCRISEKVTAEKLIEEWGWKEAMQRTLAKHLQQLRQFPLKGYMSVLDVSEVSSLMLTSILAICGLGQQMVAYSYFEYALAVPILEVLHRKFIEKITHNRQQLCEELFSEYIRYFLEPSLSRRFTLREWWMRCCRTVRIDPTLQLPFHDFHAEIRRQLGSFLLNVLMESCTFPLPSKDHSSNMKDRRAQAFRIRNVVIEEENVMVEEEKMSLCKMVAINARMLDLFDEHQFEWLLFPSDNLPMKIPPRPWIDCGDGGPLYTKPSDVFRNLPDYPRMIISDEVRRRIHSRSQARPVFDALNDLGATPWRINSAMLDILIEVFKMTSDLTKGDMLHRLAIPLRSDTIKIPDFVATFGEKVRVDEIPSDKWREYSKNKYEAIKKRNELNSLWYWLMYRLVMAEHFRNDVLFFAHNMDFRGRVYPISPYLSHMGDDISRSLLRFAEGKQLGDDGFRWLKLHCINLTGHLKRESIENRLAFFEKILPKILDSANNPLNGDRWWMRSDEPWQTLAACIEIRDALRSGNPSTFVSHLPIHQDGSCNGLQHYAALGRDRQGGSEVNLLPSKLPADVYSSVAKRVEEKRLEDEKSDDPDVKELAVALRAALPYPVPRKVIKQTVMTTVYGVTMYGATQQIKRQLKALEIESDELGKFASYLAQKTFASLHDAFTSSMQLKVWFRQCAKAIVHLMYPVEWETPLGLPVMQPYLKLKKKHNKLCLHPVMIKQVNAFPPNFVHSLDSTHMMLTTLHCRRLGITFAAVHDCYWTHACHVDRMNELCRDQFILLHKQPIVQQCGKFFIEKYLPPRRRKAMEATELAHFESVFKPSMKTGLLDIEDVRKSVYFFS
;
A
#
# COMPACT_ATOMS: atom_id res chain seq x y z
N ASP A 1 -13.59 -15.29 36.17
CA ASP A 1 -13.57 -16.73 36.48
C ASP A 1 -14.76 -17.45 35.89
N ARG A 2 -14.54 -18.70 35.48
CA ARG A 2 -15.42 -19.66 34.74
C ARG A 2 -15.61 -19.43 33.24
N ALA A 3 -14.67 -19.96 32.45
CA ALA A 3 -14.94 -20.64 31.17
C ALA A 3 -13.70 -21.45 30.76
N LEU A 4 -13.58 -22.66 31.32
CA LEU A 4 -12.62 -23.70 30.92
C LEU A 4 -13.41 -25.01 30.88
N SER A 5 -13.86 -25.43 29.70
CA SER A 5 -13.90 -26.83 29.29
C SER A 5 -14.50 -26.92 27.88
N ILE A 6 -13.83 -27.71 27.05
CA ILE A 6 -14.31 -28.57 25.95
C ILE A 6 -13.18 -28.59 24.91
N ALA A 7 -12.25 -29.50 25.16
CA ALA A 7 -11.36 -30.09 24.17
C ALA A 7 -11.43 -31.59 24.45
N ASN A 8 -11.81 -32.38 23.43
CA ASN A 8 -11.46 -33.79 23.20
C ASN A 8 -12.44 -34.39 22.20
N ILE A 9 -12.07 -34.37 20.92
CA ILE A 9 -12.43 -35.43 19.98
C ILE A 9 -11.17 -35.68 19.13
N GLU A 10 -10.44 -36.72 19.50
CA GLU A 10 -9.44 -37.35 18.64
C GLU A 10 -10.19 -38.08 17.52
N SER A 11 -9.96 -37.72 16.25
CA SER A 11 -10.33 -38.55 15.11
C SER A 11 -9.06 -39.11 14.47
N THR A 12 -8.93 -40.42 14.58
CA THR A 12 -7.97 -41.29 13.94
C THR A 12 -8.34 -41.48 12.46
N ALA A 13 -7.50 -40.97 11.55
CA ALA A 13 -7.50 -41.40 10.16
C ALA A 13 -6.05 -41.47 9.67
N SER A 14 -5.56 -42.70 9.53
CA SER A 14 -4.25 -43.07 8.99
C SER A 14 -4.24 -42.96 7.46
N ILE A 15 -3.24 -42.26 6.92
CA ILE A 15 -2.87 -42.30 5.49
C ILE A 15 -1.42 -42.80 5.39
N PRO A 16 -1.07 -43.65 4.41
CA PRO A 16 0.16 -44.45 4.44
C PRO A 16 1.41 -43.65 4.05
N ASP A 17 2.46 -43.83 4.85
CA ASP A 17 3.81 -43.32 4.64
C ASP A 17 4.52 -44.14 3.54
N ILE A 18 4.83 -43.54 2.39
CA ILE A 18 5.78 -44.12 1.43
C ILE A 18 7.15 -43.49 1.67
N THR A 19 7.87 -44.13 2.59
CA THR A 19 9.32 -44.34 2.68
C THR A 19 10.26 -43.27 2.11
N ASP A 20 10.86 -42.48 3.02
CA ASP A 20 12.20 -41.90 2.83
C ASP A 20 13.18 -42.63 3.79
N LYS A 21 13.70 -43.77 3.34
CA LYS A 21 14.72 -44.56 4.04
C LYS A 21 16.09 -43.92 3.81
N PHE A 22 16.46 -42.88 4.57
CA PHE A 22 17.88 -42.55 4.86
C PHE A 22 18.05 -41.63 6.09
N LEU A 23 17.32 -41.87 7.18
CA LEU A 23 17.64 -41.31 8.49
C LEU A 23 17.47 -42.37 9.59
N SER A 24 18.45 -43.27 9.68
CA SER A 24 18.49 -44.29 10.73
C SER A 24 18.80 -43.67 12.10
N LYS A 25 17.82 -43.80 13.01
CA LYS A 25 17.94 -44.02 14.47
C LYS A 25 18.86 -43.06 15.26
N ARG A 26 18.30 -41.94 15.73
CA ARG A 26 18.61 -41.43 17.08
C ARG A 26 17.43 -41.75 18.00
N LYS A 27 17.68 -42.66 18.96
CA LYS A 27 16.75 -43.01 20.03
C LYS A 27 16.29 -41.75 20.77
N ARG A 28 14.98 -41.57 20.90
CA ARG A 28 14.35 -40.63 21.84
C ARG A 28 14.68 -41.08 23.27
N THR A 29 15.66 -40.42 23.89
CA THR A 29 15.83 -40.41 25.35
C THR A 29 15.29 -39.11 25.93
N LYS A 30 14.69 -39.24 27.11
CA LYS A 30 13.95 -38.25 27.90
C LYS A 30 14.78 -36.99 28.25
N SER A 31 14.06 -35.88 28.49
CA SER A 31 14.51 -34.57 28.99
C SER A 31 15.33 -33.73 27.99
N SER A 32 14.65 -32.83 27.24
CA SER A 32 15.31 -31.89 26.32
C SER A 32 16.14 -30.86 27.10
N ILE A 33 17.41 -31.15 27.33
CA ILE A 33 18.40 -30.11 27.55
C ILE A 33 18.49 -29.37 26.21
N ALA A 34 17.97 -28.14 26.17
CA ALA A 34 18.11 -27.26 25.01
C ALA A 34 19.59 -27.18 24.62
N THR A 35 19.92 -27.28 23.32
CA THR A 35 21.30 -27.07 22.89
C THR A 35 21.73 -25.66 23.30
N ARG A 36 23.03 -25.47 23.59
CA ARG A 36 23.55 -24.19 24.07
C ARG A 36 23.15 -23.03 23.17
N TRP A 37 23.27 -23.19 21.86
CA TRP A 37 22.87 -22.18 20.89
C TRP A 37 21.35 -21.93 20.85
N GLU A 38 20.50 -22.95 21.06
CA GLU A 38 19.04 -22.77 21.10
C GLU A 38 18.66 -21.94 22.34
N ALA A 39 19.25 -22.23 23.49
CA ALA A 39 19.06 -21.44 24.71
C ALA A 39 19.51 -19.97 24.52
N GLU A 40 20.70 -19.74 23.96
CA GLU A 40 21.21 -18.40 23.63
C GLU A 40 20.27 -17.67 22.65
N THR A 41 19.73 -18.37 21.64
CA THR A 41 18.81 -17.79 20.65
C THR A 41 17.44 -17.44 21.26
N VAL A 42 16.90 -18.30 22.13
CA VAL A 42 15.67 -17.98 22.86
C VAL A 42 15.87 -16.73 23.72
N ASP A 43 17.05 -16.58 24.32
CA ASP A 43 17.39 -15.43 25.15
C ASP A 43 17.48 -14.15 24.32
N GLU A 44 18.15 -14.20 23.16
CA GLU A 44 18.19 -13.10 22.19
C GLU A 44 16.78 -12.67 21.76
N LEU A 45 15.94 -13.61 21.31
CA LEU A 45 14.59 -13.32 20.83
C LEU A 45 13.64 -12.84 21.95
N ALA A 46 13.80 -13.37 23.16
CA ALA A 46 13.05 -12.91 24.33
C ALA A 46 13.48 -11.49 24.73
N ASN A 47 14.78 -11.18 24.67
CA ASN A 47 15.31 -9.84 24.87
C ASN A 47 14.84 -8.88 23.77
N GLU A 48 14.77 -9.32 22.52
CA GLU A 48 14.22 -8.52 21.42
C GLU A 48 12.73 -8.24 21.65
N LEU A 49 11.93 -9.23 22.06
CA LEU A 49 10.52 -9.01 22.39
C LEU A 49 10.37 -8.08 23.60
N LYS A 50 11.22 -8.24 24.63
CA LYS A 50 11.25 -7.36 25.80
C LYS A 50 11.61 -5.94 25.38
N TYR A 51 12.60 -5.77 24.50
CA TYR A 51 12.97 -4.48 23.91
C TYR A 51 11.83 -3.88 23.10
N ARG A 52 11.12 -4.66 22.26
CA ARG A 52 9.93 -4.20 21.52
C ARG A 52 8.82 -3.74 22.46
N ARG A 53 8.56 -4.47 23.55
CA ARG A 53 7.59 -4.07 24.58
C ARG A 53 8.03 -2.82 25.33
N PHE A 54 9.31 -2.72 25.65
CA PHE A 54 9.91 -1.56 26.29
C PHE A 54 9.81 -0.33 25.37
N LYS A 55 10.15 -0.47 24.09
CA LYS A 55 9.98 0.58 23.07
C LYS A 55 8.52 0.98 22.93
N PHE A 56 7.59 0.02 22.90
CA PHE A 56 6.16 0.31 22.87
C PHE A 56 5.71 1.12 24.10
N ALA A 57 6.13 0.72 25.30
CA ALA A 57 5.82 1.45 26.53
C ALA A 57 6.46 2.86 26.54
N THR A 58 7.68 2.99 26.04
CA THR A 58 8.38 4.26 25.86
C THR A 58 7.62 5.16 24.89
N ASN A 59 7.23 4.64 23.73
CA ASN A 59 6.41 5.35 22.74
C ASN A 59 5.05 5.78 23.32
N MET A 60 4.39 4.93 24.12
CA MET A 60 3.14 5.29 24.79
C MET A 60 3.34 6.44 25.80
N ASN A 61 4.45 6.42 26.56
CA ASN A 61 4.80 7.51 27.47
C ASN A 61 5.14 8.80 26.72
N GLU A 62 5.89 8.71 25.62
CA GLU A 62 6.15 9.83 24.70
C GLU A 62 4.83 10.43 24.20
N LYS A 63 3.92 9.60 23.66
CA LYS A 63 2.63 10.09 23.16
C LYS A 63 1.74 10.63 24.27
N SER A 64 1.88 10.13 25.49
CA SER A 64 1.22 10.73 26.67
C SER A 64 1.77 12.12 26.97
N ALA A 65 3.09 12.30 26.97
CA ALA A 65 3.70 13.61 27.17
C ALA A 65 3.34 14.60 26.06
N GLN A 66 3.38 14.16 24.80
CA GLN A 66 2.93 14.95 23.64
C GLN A 66 1.47 15.37 23.78
N SER A 67 0.59 14.48 24.27
CA SER A 67 -0.83 14.82 24.48
C SER A 67 -1.04 15.95 25.48
N GLN A 68 -0.21 16.03 26.51
CA GLN A 68 -0.26 17.10 27.50
C GLN A 68 0.24 18.42 26.91
N LEU A 69 1.36 18.38 26.18
CA LEU A 69 1.86 19.57 25.47
C LEU A 69 0.85 20.11 24.48
N ILE A 70 0.26 19.25 23.65
CA ILE A 70 -0.78 19.63 22.69
C ILE A 70 -1.96 20.27 23.43
N ARG A 71 -2.42 19.66 24.52
CA ARG A 71 -3.53 20.19 25.33
C ARG A 71 -3.24 21.59 25.85
N TYR A 72 -2.09 21.79 26.51
CA TYR A 72 -1.75 23.09 27.09
C TYR A 72 -1.49 24.15 26.02
N ALA A 73 -0.86 23.78 24.91
CA ALA A 73 -0.60 24.67 23.79
C ALA A 73 -1.90 25.17 23.14
N VAL A 74 -2.85 24.26 22.87
CA VAL A 74 -4.13 24.62 22.24
C VAL A 74 -4.98 25.52 23.16
N ASN A 75 -4.94 25.28 24.47
CA ASN A 75 -5.63 26.09 25.47
C ASN A 75 -4.88 27.39 25.86
N GLU A 76 -3.69 27.63 25.31
CA GLU A 76 -2.82 28.77 25.68
C GLU A 76 -2.48 28.84 27.19
N ASP A 77 -2.50 27.70 27.89
CA ASP A 77 -2.14 27.61 29.31
C ASP A 77 -0.64 27.35 29.47
N PHE A 78 0.15 28.41 29.24
CA PHE A 78 1.61 28.32 29.28
C PHE A 78 2.16 28.07 30.69
N ALA A 79 1.48 28.54 31.73
CA ALA A 79 1.91 28.31 33.11
C ALA A 79 1.85 26.81 33.46
N SER A 80 0.73 26.14 33.16
CA SER A 80 0.62 24.70 33.35
C SER A 80 1.54 23.91 32.42
N LEU A 81 1.79 24.41 31.20
CA LEU A 81 2.78 23.81 30.29
C LEU A 81 4.18 23.79 30.92
N VAL A 82 4.65 24.93 31.41
CA VAL A 82 5.98 25.05 32.03
C VAL A 82 6.07 24.19 33.29
N ALA A 83 5.02 24.20 34.13
CA ALA A 83 4.95 23.34 35.31
C ALA A 83 5.00 21.85 34.94
N PHE A 84 4.29 21.43 33.90
CA PHE A 84 4.33 20.06 33.40
C PHE A 84 5.71 19.68 32.87
N VAL A 85 6.34 20.54 32.07
CA VAL A 85 7.69 20.28 31.52
C VAL A 85 8.72 20.24 32.64
N MET A 86 8.62 21.09 33.66
CA MET A 86 9.46 21.03 34.87
C MET A 86 9.31 19.68 35.58
N GLN A 87 8.07 19.26 35.85
CA GLN A 87 7.79 17.96 36.48
C GLN A 87 8.32 16.80 35.63
N PHE A 88 8.20 16.91 34.30
CA PHE A 88 8.72 15.94 33.36
C PHE A 88 10.25 15.88 33.41
N VAL A 89 10.95 17.02 33.40
CA VAL A 89 12.41 17.09 33.54
C VAL A 89 12.86 16.50 34.88
N ASP A 90 12.18 16.82 35.98
CA ASP A 90 12.45 16.24 37.31
C ASP A 90 12.15 14.73 37.36
N ALA A 91 11.16 14.26 36.61
CA ALA A 91 10.86 12.83 36.47
C ALA A 91 11.95 12.11 35.66
N VAL A 92 12.43 12.72 34.57
CA VAL A 92 13.55 12.21 33.76
C VAL A 92 14.82 12.13 34.61
N ALA A 93 15.12 13.18 35.39
CA ALA A 93 16.26 13.21 36.30
C ALA A 93 16.20 12.11 37.37
N ARG A 94 15.00 11.80 37.87
CA ARG A 94 14.75 10.70 38.82
C ARG A 94 14.64 9.32 38.18
N ASN A 95 14.81 9.20 36.85
CA ASN A 95 14.54 7.99 36.06
C ASN A 95 13.14 7.39 36.33
N SER A 96 12.15 8.21 36.69
CA SER A 96 10.78 7.74 36.99
C SER A 96 9.92 7.58 35.73
N THR A 97 10.34 8.14 34.60
CA THR A 97 9.76 7.95 33.27
C THR A 97 10.69 7.14 32.38
N GLN A 98 10.12 6.31 31.49
CA GLN A 98 10.87 5.57 30.47
C GLN A 98 11.26 6.45 29.27
N TYR A 99 10.45 7.46 28.95
CA TYR A 99 10.74 8.41 27.89
C TYR A 99 11.53 9.58 28.48
N ARG A 100 12.69 9.91 27.86
CA ARG A 100 13.63 10.93 28.34
C ARG A 100 13.45 12.30 27.68
N GLY A 101 12.47 12.44 26.79
CA GLY A 101 12.41 13.58 25.87
C GLY A 101 13.33 13.39 24.66
N ASP A 102 12.99 14.05 23.57
CA ASP A 102 13.82 14.20 22.37
C ASP A 102 13.99 15.68 22.02
N ASP A 103 14.80 15.96 20.99
CA ASP A 103 15.08 17.34 20.56
C ASP A 103 13.81 18.08 20.13
N GLU A 104 12.88 17.39 19.43
CA GLU A 104 11.61 17.97 18.97
C GLU A 104 10.73 18.36 20.17
N PHE A 105 10.52 17.44 21.11
CA PHE A 105 9.70 17.66 22.31
C PHE A 105 10.19 18.86 23.12
N PHE A 106 11.50 18.94 23.35
CA PHE A 106 12.08 20.03 24.13
C PHE A 106 12.11 21.35 23.37
N ALA A 107 12.46 21.36 22.08
CA ALA A 107 12.42 22.55 21.26
C ALA A 107 11.01 23.16 21.20
N VAL A 108 10.00 22.34 20.95
CA VAL A 108 8.59 22.76 20.94
C VAL A 108 8.15 23.31 22.30
N SER A 109 8.51 22.63 23.39
CA SER A 109 8.18 23.08 24.75
C SER A 109 8.74 24.48 25.01
N LEU A 110 10.00 24.71 24.66
CA LEU A 110 10.69 25.99 24.83
C LEU A 110 10.14 27.10 23.95
N LEU A 111 9.76 26.79 22.70
CA LEU A 111 9.13 27.75 21.80
C LEU A 111 7.76 28.20 22.33
N LEU A 112 6.95 27.26 22.83
CA LEU A 112 5.68 27.57 23.46
C LEU A 112 5.88 28.39 24.74
N SER A 113 6.89 28.06 25.55
CA SER A 113 7.29 28.86 26.70
C SER A 113 7.72 30.28 26.33
N ALA A 114 8.51 30.44 25.25
CA ALA A 114 8.94 31.75 24.77
C ALA A 114 7.75 32.61 24.33
N ARG A 115 6.77 32.00 23.66
CA ARG A 115 5.51 32.64 23.31
C ARG A 115 4.75 33.11 24.55
N GLY A 116 4.62 32.25 25.57
CA GLY A 116 4.00 32.63 26.85
C GLY A 116 4.71 33.78 27.57
N MET A 117 6.04 33.89 27.44
CA MET A 117 6.76 35.04 27.99
C MET A 117 6.47 36.33 27.21
N ARG A 118 6.37 36.24 25.88
CA ARG A 118 6.08 37.38 25.01
C ARG A 118 4.68 37.96 25.25
N THR A 119 3.69 37.15 25.65
CA THR A 119 2.34 37.68 25.97
C THR A 119 2.35 38.61 27.18
N HIS A 120 3.35 38.51 28.06
CA HIS A 120 3.56 39.44 29.17
C HIS A 120 4.50 40.60 28.81
N SER A 121 5.04 40.64 27.60
CA SER A 121 5.98 41.67 27.12
C SER A 121 5.30 42.62 26.14
N ILE A 122 4.02 42.96 26.37
CA ILE A 122 3.22 43.83 25.48
C ILE A 122 3.18 45.27 26.00
N ASP A 123 2.99 45.43 27.31
CA ASP A 123 3.02 46.72 28.00
C ASP A 123 3.53 46.53 29.45
N ILE A 124 3.76 47.65 30.14
CA ILE A 124 4.29 47.66 31.51
C ILE A 124 3.33 46.96 32.50
N GLN A 125 2.01 47.08 32.32
CA GLN A 125 1.05 46.47 33.25
C GLN A 125 1.10 44.94 33.19
N HIS A 126 1.21 44.38 31.99
CA HIS A 126 1.36 42.94 31.80
C HIS A 126 2.75 42.44 32.20
N ALA A 127 3.79 43.26 32.01
CA ALA A 127 5.16 42.92 32.41
C ALA A 127 5.32 42.87 33.93
N ASP A 128 4.65 43.77 34.65
CA ASP A 128 4.69 43.86 36.12
C ASP A 128 3.73 42.88 36.81
N SER A 129 2.98 42.07 36.05
CA SER A 129 2.02 41.12 36.61
C SER A 129 2.70 40.03 37.45
N ALA A 130 2.00 39.56 38.49
CA ALA A 130 2.50 38.50 39.36
C ALA A 130 2.71 37.18 38.60
N GLU A 131 1.86 36.92 37.61
CA GLU A 131 1.94 35.77 36.71
C GLU A 131 3.20 35.82 35.85
N ALA A 132 3.53 36.99 35.28
CA ALA A 132 4.73 37.17 34.46
C ALA A 132 6.01 36.90 35.26
N LEU A 133 6.07 37.43 36.49
CA LEU A 133 7.20 37.22 37.39
C LEU A 133 7.30 35.75 37.85
N SER A 134 6.18 35.11 38.18
CA SER A 134 6.14 33.69 38.54
C SER A 134 6.60 32.80 37.37
N LEU A 135 6.17 33.14 36.15
CA LEU A 135 6.58 32.46 34.93
C LEU A 135 8.09 32.61 34.71
N PHE A 136 8.66 33.81 34.87
CA PHE A 136 10.11 34.04 34.75
C PHE A 136 10.93 33.14 35.67
N TYR A 137 10.60 33.07 36.97
CA TYR A 137 11.33 32.22 37.91
C TYR A 137 11.20 30.73 37.58
N THR A 138 10.01 30.30 37.17
CA THR A 138 9.76 28.90 36.78
C THR A 138 10.54 28.53 35.51
N LEU A 139 10.57 29.42 34.52
CA LEU A 139 11.34 29.25 33.28
C LEU A 139 12.84 29.24 33.54
N SER A 140 13.32 30.12 34.42
CA SER A 140 14.72 30.17 34.82
C SER A 140 15.18 28.85 35.44
N ALA A 141 14.39 28.34 36.41
CA ALA A 141 14.65 27.04 37.01
C ALA A 141 14.55 25.89 35.99
N LEU A 142 13.64 25.99 35.00
CA LEU A 142 13.50 24.98 33.95
C LEU A 142 14.76 24.95 33.08
N LEU A 143 15.20 26.10 32.58
CA LEU A 143 16.42 26.23 31.77
C LEU A 143 17.67 25.76 32.51
N GLU A 144 17.73 25.91 33.83
CA GLU A 144 18.82 25.38 34.66
C GLU A 144 18.85 23.84 34.69
N LYS A 145 17.71 23.17 34.70
CA LYS A 145 17.63 21.70 34.77
C LYS A 145 17.53 20.98 33.42
N MET A 146 17.00 21.66 32.40
CA MET A 146 16.66 21.04 31.12
C MET A 146 17.90 20.59 30.33
N PRO A 147 17.89 19.36 29.75
CA PRO A 147 18.99 18.88 28.92
C PRO A 147 18.96 19.54 27.53
N VAL A 148 20.15 19.74 26.94
CA VAL A 148 20.30 20.25 25.56
C VAL A 148 20.58 19.07 24.63
N LEU A 149 19.55 18.58 23.94
CA LEU A 149 19.63 17.32 23.17
C LEU A 149 19.96 17.49 21.67
N GLY A 150 19.83 18.68 21.09
CA GLY A 150 20.10 18.88 19.66
C GLY A 150 20.10 20.34 19.20
N GLY A 151 19.99 20.53 17.89
CA GLY A 151 20.09 21.83 17.24
C GLY A 151 18.86 22.69 17.48
N ASP A 152 17.68 22.07 17.41
CA ASP A 152 16.41 22.77 17.56
C ASP A 152 16.22 23.20 19.02
N THR A 153 16.59 22.37 20.00
CA THR A 153 16.59 22.76 21.43
C THR A 153 17.53 23.95 21.68
N ARG A 154 18.73 23.97 21.05
CA ARG A 154 19.68 25.09 21.20
C ARG A 154 19.11 26.39 20.62
N ALA A 155 18.49 26.33 19.44
CA ALA A 155 17.83 27.47 18.83
C ALA A 155 16.70 27.99 19.73
N ALA A 156 15.83 27.09 20.21
CA ALA A 156 14.71 27.43 21.08
C ALA A 156 15.15 28.03 22.43
N TRP A 157 16.27 27.57 23.00
CA TRP A 157 16.89 28.19 24.19
C TRP A 157 17.26 29.64 23.96
N ILE A 158 17.91 29.95 22.84
CA ILE A 158 18.31 31.32 22.51
C ILE A 158 17.06 32.20 22.34
N ILE A 159 16.02 31.68 21.69
CA ILE A 159 14.77 32.40 21.46
C ILE A 159 14.03 32.67 22.78
N LEU A 160 14.00 31.70 23.70
CA LEU A 160 13.42 31.88 25.02
C LEU A 160 14.19 32.92 25.83
N LEU A 161 15.53 32.85 25.82
CA LEU A 161 16.39 33.84 26.49
C LEU A 161 16.09 35.26 25.97
N ASP A 162 16.04 35.45 24.65
CA ASP A 162 15.72 36.75 24.05
C ASP A 162 14.33 37.26 24.48
N SER A 163 13.37 36.36 24.63
CA SER A 163 12.02 36.70 25.08
C SER A 163 11.98 37.07 26.57
N MET A 164 12.81 36.44 27.40
CA MET A 164 12.96 36.79 28.82
C MET A 164 13.68 38.14 28.99
N GLU A 165 14.70 38.43 28.18
CA GLU A 165 15.41 39.72 28.20
C GLU A 165 14.49 40.88 27.81
N LYS A 166 13.69 40.72 26.73
CA LYS A 166 12.68 41.72 26.33
C LYS A 166 11.64 41.99 27.41
N TRP A 167 11.24 40.95 28.14
CA TRP A 167 10.34 41.14 29.28
C TRP A 167 11.01 41.98 30.38
N ILE A 168 12.29 41.70 30.70
CA ILE A 168 13.05 42.48 31.70
C ILE A 168 13.16 43.95 31.28
N GLU A 169 13.44 44.22 30.00
CA GLU A 169 13.54 45.58 29.46
C GLU A 169 12.22 46.37 29.55
N MET A 170 11.07 45.69 29.50
CA MET A 170 9.73 46.29 29.55
C MET A 170 9.20 46.51 30.97
N ARG A 171 9.80 45.86 31.95
CA ARG A 171 9.34 45.82 33.34
C ARG A 171 9.75 47.08 34.11
N SER A 172 8.99 47.47 35.12
CA SER A 172 9.44 48.50 36.07
C SER A 172 10.56 47.99 37.00
N ILE A 173 11.45 48.90 37.40
CA ILE A 173 12.55 48.61 38.33
C ILE A 173 11.97 48.50 39.75
N ASP A 174 12.28 47.42 40.44
CA ASP A 174 11.86 47.13 41.81
C ASP A 174 12.95 46.40 42.62
N GLU A 175 12.64 46.03 43.87
CA GLU A 175 13.57 45.33 44.77
C GLU A 175 14.04 43.96 44.26
N ARG A 176 13.30 43.32 43.33
CA ARG A 176 13.62 42.00 42.78
C ARG A 176 14.52 42.06 41.56
N SER A 177 14.73 43.26 40.99
CA SER A 177 15.47 43.46 39.75
C SER A 177 16.92 42.97 39.84
N SER A 178 17.58 43.14 40.99
CA SER A 178 18.95 42.64 41.18
C SER A 178 19.07 41.11 41.16
N ASP A 179 18.04 40.40 41.63
CA ASP A 179 18.02 38.93 41.61
C ASP A 179 17.72 38.41 40.21
N ILE A 180 16.81 39.07 39.48
CA ILE A 180 16.50 38.81 38.08
C ILE A 180 17.76 38.95 37.21
N ASP A 181 18.53 40.03 37.39
CA ASP A 181 19.78 40.26 36.64
C ASP A 181 20.83 39.17 36.91
N ARG A 182 20.96 38.73 38.17
CA ARG A 182 21.89 37.64 38.53
C ARG A 182 21.52 36.33 37.84
N ILE A 183 20.22 35.99 37.82
CA ILE A 183 19.70 34.80 37.15
C ILE A 183 19.96 34.90 35.64
N LEU A 184 19.68 36.05 35.03
CA LEU A 184 19.89 36.27 33.60
C LEU A 184 21.36 36.04 33.21
N ILE A 185 22.31 36.63 33.94
CA ILE A 185 23.75 36.46 33.69
C ILE A 185 24.16 34.98 33.80
N SER A 186 23.60 34.24 34.77
CA SER A 186 23.84 32.80 34.92
C SER A 186 23.36 32.02 33.69
N LEU A 187 22.14 32.29 33.23
CA LEU A 187 21.54 31.66 32.04
C LEU A 187 22.31 31.98 30.76
N GLN A 188 22.68 33.25 30.54
CA GLN A 188 23.50 33.67 29.40
C GLN A 188 24.82 32.90 29.34
N ARG A 189 25.53 32.77 30.47
CA ARG A 189 26.78 32.00 30.55
C ARG A 189 26.55 30.51 30.26
N LYS A 190 25.45 29.93 30.73
CA LYS A 190 25.10 28.53 30.47
C LYS A 190 24.80 28.31 28.99
N ILE A 191 24.00 29.18 28.38
CA ILE A 191 23.64 29.08 26.96
C ILE A 191 24.88 29.24 26.09
N ALA A 192 25.71 30.27 26.34
CA ALA A 192 26.96 30.50 25.61
C ALA A 192 27.89 29.27 25.61
N ARG A 193 28.00 28.54 26.74
CA ARG A 193 28.76 27.28 26.81
C ARG A 193 28.16 26.18 25.93
N ASN A 194 26.83 26.06 25.88
CA ASN A 194 26.13 24.98 25.16
C ASN A 194 26.00 25.22 23.64
N VAL A 195 26.21 26.46 23.18
CA VAL A 195 26.15 26.84 21.76
C VAL A 195 27.53 27.13 21.15
N ARG A 196 28.60 26.99 21.93
CA ARG A 196 29.98 27.15 21.45
C ARG A 196 30.31 26.10 20.39
N GLY A 197 30.77 26.52 19.21
CA GLY A 197 31.10 25.63 18.09
C GLY A 197 29.91 24.98 17.35
N TRP A 198 28.67 25.21 17.78
CA TRP A 198 27.46 24.73 17.10
C TRP A 198 27.12 25.52 15.81
N LEU A 199 27.16 24.89 14.64
CA LEU A 199 26.69 25.53 13.41
C LEU A 199 25.17 25.28 13.27
N PRO A 200 24.32 26.32 13.28
CA PRO A 200 22.89 26.15 13.13
C PRO A 200 22.56 25.64 11.73
N LYS A 201 21.73 24.60 11.65
CA LYS A 201 21.08 24.19 10.41
C LYS A 201 19.67 24.77 10.45
N GLU A 202 19.40 25.73 9.57
CA GLU A 202 18.11 26.39 9.54
C GLU A 202 16.97 25.38 9.26
N ASN A 203 15.92 25.47 10.09
CA ASN A 203 14.69 24.70 9.98
C ASN A 203 13.51 25.68 9.96
N ARG A 204 13.16 26.16 8.77
CA ARG A 204 12.06 27.15 8.60
C ARG A 204 10.67 26.58 8.88
N LEU A 205 10.53 25.25 9.04
CA LEU A 205 9.25 24.64 9.43
C LEU A 205 8.92 24.89 10.90
N LEU A 206 9.92 24.83 11.77
CA LEU A 206 9.73 25.00 13.22
C LEU A 206 9.97 26.45 13.68
N PHE A 207 10.90 27.15 13.03
CA PHE A 207 11.31 28.51 13.41
C PHE A 207 11.04 29.49 12.27
N SER A 208 10.45 30.65 12.58
CA SER A 208 10.29 31.75 11.61
C SER A 208 11.63 32.39 11.22
N ASP A 209 11.63 33.16 10.15
CA ASP A 209 12.81 33.94 9.73
C ASP A 209 13.26 34.92 10.84
N ASP A 210 12.32 35.52 11.58
CA ASP A 210 12.62 36.34 12.76
C ASP A 210 13.30 35.56 13.88
N ASN A 211 12.86 34.33 14.12
CA ASN A 211 13.50 33.45 15.10
C ASN A 211 14.96 33.15 14.69
N TRP A 212 15.22 32.90 13.40
CA TRP A 212 16.57 32.68 12.89
C TRP A 212 17.44 33.94 12.91
N ASN A 213 16.85 35.13 12.70
CA ASN A 213 17.54 36.40 12.88
C ASN A 213 17.97 36.60 14.34
N ILE A 214 17.11 36.25 15.30
CA ILE A 214 17.45 36.27 16.73
C ILE A 214 18.59 35.28 17.02
N VAL A 215 18.46 34.03 16.57
CA VAL A 215 19.49 33.00 16.79
C VAL A 215 20.84 33.43 16.22
N THR A 216 20.87 33.92 14.99
CA THR A 216 22.09 34.36 14.30
C THR A 216 22.74 35.54 15.03
N ARG A 217 21.96 36.58 15.35
CA ARG A 217 22.44 37.76 16.09
C ARG A 217 23.04 37.37 17.44
N ARG A 218 22.32 36.58 18.23
CA ARG A 218 22.78 36.14 19.57
C ARG A 218 23.98 35.22 19.50
N LEU A 219 24.07 34.34 18.49
CA LEU A 219 25.26 33.52 18.28
C LEU A 219 26.49 34.37 17.98
N MET A 220 26.35 35.46 17.20
CA MET A 220 27.43 36.40 16.95
C MET A 220 27.86 37.13 18.23
N GLU A 221 26.91 37.62 19.03
CA GLU A 221 27.17 38.25 20.34
C GLU A 221 27.94 37.31 21.27
N MET A 222 27.55 36.02 21.33
CA MET A 222 28.15 35.03 22.23
C MET A 222 29.51 34.48 21.75
N ARG A 223 29.82 34.54 20.44
CA ARG A 223 31.06 33.99 19.85
C ARG A 223 32.18 35.00 19.67
N GLY A 224 31.87 36.28 19.51
CA GLY A 224 32.84 37.25 19.00
C GLY A 224 33.23 36.99 17.54
N LYS A 225 33.87 37.98 16.88
CA LYS A 225 34.25 37.92 15.45
C LYS A 225 35.28 36.80 15.20
N SER A 226 34.85 35.57 14.90
CA SER A 226 35.71 34.51 14.39
C SER A 226 35.33 34.16 12.94
N ASN A 227 36.26 34.41 12.02
CA ASN A 227 36.20 34.05 10.60
C ASN A 227 36.49 32.55 10.41
N GLU A 228 35.61 31.65 10.83
CA GLU A 228 35.65 30.27 10.35
C GLU A 228 34.80 30.16 9.09
N THR A 229 35.48 30.14 7.95
CA THR A 229 34.90 29.90 6.63
C THR A 229 34.12 28.58 6.61
N ASP A 230 32.85 28.66 6.20
CA ASP A 230 31.95 27.54 5.95
C ASP A 230 32.61 26.47 5.05
N GLN A 231 33.14 25.41 5.64
CA GLN A 231 33.31 24.16 4.90
C GLN A 231 31.94 23.54 4.72
N VAL A 232 31.24 23.98 3.68
CA VAL A 232 30.03 23.34 3.20
C VAL A 232 30.38 21.91 2.80
N MET A 233 30.10 20.95 3.69
CA MET A 233 30.16 19.53 3.37
C MET A 233 29.36 19.29 2.08
N ARG A 234 30.03 18.82 1.02
CA ARG A 234 29.36 18.35 -0.20
C ARG A 234 28.57 17.10 0.19
N GLU A 235 27.26 17.25 0.37
CA GLU A 235 26.37 16.11 0.62
C GLU A 235 26.22 15.27 -0.66
N ASP A 236 26.47 13.97 -0.55
CA ASP A 236 26.30 13.01 -1.64
C ASP A 236 24.85 12.51 -1.70
N TYR A 237 24.09 12.98 -2.69
CA TYR A 237 22.71 12.54 -2.96
C TYR A 237 22.61 11.36 -3.94
N GLY A 238 23.74 10.90 -4.49
CA GLY A 238 23.78 9.86 -5.51
C GLY A 238 23.57 8.44 -4.98
N TYR A 239 23.62 7.47 -5.88
CA TYR A 239 23.49 6.05 -5.53
C TYR A 239 24.72 5.49 -4.82
N ASN A 240 24.48 4.54 -3.91
CA ASN A 240 25.54 3.83 -3.22
C ASN A 240 26.52 3.19 -4.21
N LYS A 241 27.82 3.44 -4.01
CA LYS A 241 28.92 2.97 -4.88
C LYS A 241 29.02 1.44 -4.97
N ASN A 242 28.47 0.72 -4.01
CA ASN A 242 28.47 -0.74 -3.98
C ASN A 242 27.38 -1.37 -4.87
N LEU A 243 26.37 -0.60 -5.28
CA LEU A 243 25.29 -1.08 -6.15
C LEU A 243 25.72 -1.03 -7.62
N ARG A 244 26.27 -2.14 -8.12
CA ARG A 244 26.82 -2.22 -9.49
C ARG A 244 25.77 -2.10 -10.60
N LEU A 245 24.52 -2.52 -10.34
CA LEU A 245 23.46 -2.46 -11.36
C LEU A 245 23.07 -1.04 -11.77
N VAL A 246 23.37 -0.06 -10.92
CA VAL A 246 23.02 1.35 -11.16
C VAL A 246 24.24 2.20 -11.45
N ASP A 247 25.40 1.60 -11.74
CA ASP A 247 26.64 2.32 -12.04
C ASP A 247 26.46 3.30 -13.22
N ALA A 248 25.75 2.86 -14.26
CA ALA A 248 25.44 3.70 -15.42
C ALA A 248 24.59 4.91 -15.03
N LEU A 249 23.66 4.76 -14.08
CA LEU A 249 22.69 5.79 -13.68
C LEU A 249 23.31 6.90 -12.80
N ARG A 250 24.57 6.77 -12.37
CA ARG A 250 25.26 7.82 -11.60
C ARG A 250 25.69 9.01 -12.45
N PHE A 251 25.56 8.90 -13.76
CA PHE A 251 25.95 9.93 -14.72
C PHE A 251 24.74 10.37 -15.54
N GLU A 252 24.69 11.66 -15.88
CA GLU A 252 23.65 12.20 -16.75
C GLU A 252 23.61 11.44 -18.10
N ALA A 253 22.43 11.36 -18.71
CA ALA A 253 22.34 10.91 -20.10
C ALA A 253 23.02 11.95 -21.01
N SER A 254 23.76 11.48 -22.01
CA SER A 254 24.30 12.41 -23.01
C SER A 254 23.15 13.09 -23.76
N GLU A 255 23.35 14.32 -24.22
CA GLU A 255 22.30 15.05 -24.96
C GLU A 255 21.91 14.35 -26.27
N ARG A 256 22.79 13.52 -26.82
CA ARG A 256 22.52 12.73 -28.02
C ARG A 256 21.64 11.51 -27.75
N GLU A 257 21.71 10.93 -26.55
CA GLU A 257 20.93 9.75 -26.17
C GLU A 257 19.57 10.09 -25.55
N TYR A 258 19.41 11.32 -25.05
CA TYR A 258 18.19 11.75 -24.39
C TYR A 258 17.07 12.03 -25.40
N LEU A 259 15.97 11.29 -25.30
CA LEU A 259 14.81 11.35 -26.22
C LEU A 259 13.81 12.47 -25.86
N GLY A 260 14.23 13.41 -25.01
CA GLY A 260 13.44 14.55 -24.57
C GLY A 260 12.69 14.33 -23.26
N SER A 261 12.22 15.42 -22.64
CA SER A 261 11.50 15.32 -21.38
C SER A 261 10.13 14.67 -21.57
N PRO A 262 9.76 13.69 -20.73
CA PRO A 262 8.43 13.07 -20.76
C PRO A 262 7.33 13.98 -20.16
N PHE A 263 7.66 15.23 -19.85
CA PHE A 263 6.71 16.25 -19.36
C PHE A 263 6.56 17.44 -20.31
N SER A 264 7.35 17.49 -21.37
CA SER A 264 7.52 18.70 -22.19
C SER A 264 6.28 19.07 -23.02
N SER A 265 5.46 18.10 -23.45
CA SER A 265 4.25 18.37 -24.25
C SER A 265 3.01 18.71 -23.42
N LEU A 266 3.05 18.54 -22.09
CA LEU A 266 1.92 18.82 -21.19
C LEU A 266 1.44 20.28 -21.26
N ARG A 267 2.32 21.23 -21.62
CA ARG A 267 2.05 22.68 -21.71
C ARG A 267 1.44 23.30 -20.43
N ILE A 268 1.57 22.64 -19.27
CA ILE A 268 1.15 23.20 -17.98
C ILE A 268 2.12 24.34 -17.63
N THR A 269 1.57 25.53 -17.42
CA THR A 269 2.37 26.71 -17.06
C THR A 269 2.78 26.68 -15.59
N LYS A 270 3.78 27.48 -15.21
CA LYS A 270 4.13 27.67 -13.80
C LYS A 270 2.92 28.11 -12.97
N ASP A 271 2.14 29.06 -13.48
CA ASP A 271 0.97 29.60 -12.78
C ASP A 271 -0.14 28.54 -12.60
N GLU A 272 -0.33 27.68 -13.61
CA GLU A 272 -1.28 26.57 -13.53
C GLU A 272 -0.85 25.52 -12.49
N TYR A 273 0.45 25.17 -12.43
CA TYR A 273 0.97 24.33 -11.36
C TYR A 273 0.75 24.95 -9.97
N MET A 274 1.00 26.25 -9.82
CA MET A 274 0.80 26.94 -8.53
C MET A 274 -0.69 27.00 -8.15
N LYS A 275 -1.60 27.21 -9.11
CA LYS A 275 -3.04 27.11 -8.87
C LYS A 275 -3.42 25.70 -8.42
N ASN A 276 -2.95 24.67 -9.12
CA ASN A 276 -3.25 23.28 -8.77
C ASN A 276 -2.62 22.87 -7.43
N LEU A 277 -1.49 23.48 -7.02
CA LEU A 277 -0.95 23.33 -5.67
C LEU A 277 -1.95 23.81 -4.62
N MET A 278 -2.57 24.98 -4.81
CA MET A 278 -3.55 25.50 -3.86
C MET A 278 -4.77 24.56 -3.74
N GLU A 279 -5.27 24.06 -4.87
CA GLU A 279 -6.34 23.05 -4.88
C GLU A 279 -5.92 21.76 -4.16
N GLN A 280 -4.68 21.30 -4.39
CA GLN A 280 -4.15 20.09 -3.76
C GLN A 280 -3.94 20.28 -2.25
N LEU A 281 -3.40 21.41 -1.79
CA LEU A 281 -3.22 21.70 -0.36
C LEU A 281 -4.57 21.82 0.35
N LEU A 282 -5.57 22.41 -0.30
CA LEU A 282 -6.94 22.44 0.21
C LEU A 282 -7.51 21.02 0.31
N LEU A 283 -7.37 20.22 -0.75
CA LEU A 283 -7.81 18.83 -0.77
C LEU A 283 -7.16 18.00 0.34
N GLU A 284 -5.84 18.14 0.54
CA GLU A 284 -5.10 17.46 1.61
C GLU A 284 -5.53 17.92 3.00
N SER A 285 -5.98 19.17 3.14
CA SER A 285 -6.50 19.70 4.41
C SER A 285 -7.93 19.23 4.72
N THR A 286 -8.65 18.76 3.70
CA THR A 286 -10.00 18.18 3.82
C THR A 286 -9.91 16.66 3.93
N HIS A 287 -10.68 16.05 4.82
CA HIS A 287 -10.65 14.59 4.99
C HIS A 287 -11.27 13.83 3.81
N CYS A 288 -12.36 14.37 3.24
CA CYS A 288 -13.05 13.79 2.10
C CYS A 288 -13.24 14.82 0.98
N LEU A 289 -13.02 14.40 -0.26
CA LEU A 289 -13.51 15.08 -1.45
C LEU A 289 -15.00 14.77 -1.63
N ARG A 290 -15.80 15.82 -1.79
CA ARG A 290 -17.23 15.71 -2.10
C ARG A 290 -17.44 15.80 -3.60
N VAL A 291 -17.90 14.71 -4.21
CA VAL A 291 -18.12 14.60 -5.67
C VAL A 291 -19.60 14.39 -5.96
N ARG A 292 -20.14 15.10 -6.95
CA ARG A 292 -21.55 14.98 -7.33
C ARG A 292 -21.81 13.63 -7.98
N ASN A 293 -22.82 12.92 -7.48
CA ASN A 293 -23.28 11.66 -8.04
C ASN A 293 -24.14 11.91 -9.29
N PHE A 294 -23.51 12.00 -10.46
CA PHE A 294 -24.25 12.14 -11.72
C PHE A 294 -25.05 10.88 -12.10
N CYS A 295 -24.77 9.74 -11.47
CA CYS A 295 -25.51 8.49 -11.67
C CYS A 295 -26.85 8.47 -10.91
N ARG A 296 -27.15 9.51 -10.12
CA ARG A 296 -28.40 9.62 -9.38
C ARG A 296 -29.57 9.85 -10.34
N ILE A 297 -30.59 8.98 -10.25
CA ILE A 297 -31.81 9.03 -11.05
C ILE A 297 -33.09 9.24 -10.22
N SER A 298 -33.01 9.08 -8.90
CA SER A 298 -34.17 9.27 -8.01
C SER A 298 -34.63 10.73 -8.01
N GLU A 299 -35.94 11.01 -7.91
CA GLU A 299 -36.46 12.37 -7.71
C GLU A 299 -36.85 12.63 -6.25
N LYS A 300 -36.69 11.63 -5.37
CA LYS A 300 -37.04 11.70 -3.96
C LYS A 300 -36.04 12.57 -3.19
N VAL A 301 -36.36 12.84 -1.91
CA VAL A 301 -35.43 13.45 -0.95
C VAL A 301 -34.12 12.66 -0.94
N THR A 302 -32.99 13.35 -0.93
CA THR A 302 -31.65 12.73 -0.97
C THR A 302 -31.36 11.91 0.29
N ALA A 303 -30.53 10.87 0.19
CA ALA A 303 -30.14 10.05 1.34
C ALA A 303 -29.48 10.87 2.48
N GLU A 304 -28.73 11.93 2.13
CA GLU A 304 -28.12 12.86 3.08
C GLU A 304 -29.16 13.58 3.93
N LYS A 305 -30.22 14.09 3.29
CA LYS A 305 -31.36 14.76 3.95
C LYS A 305 -32.14 13.79 4.84
N LEU A 306 -32.31 12.53 4.44
CA LEU A 306 -32.90 11.52 5.32
C LEU A 306 -32.10 11.34 6.62
N ILE A 307 -30.78 11.23 6.48
CA ILE A 307 -29.88 11.08 7.65
C ILE A 307 -29.93 12.33 8.55
N GLU A 308 -30.05 13.52 7.95
CA GLU A 308 -30.26 14.77 8.66
C GLU A 308 -31.59 14.76 9.43
N GLU A 309 -32.69 14.38 8.79
CA GLU A 309 -34.03 14.24 9.42
C GLU A 309 -34.04 13.18 10.54
N TRP A 310 -33.17 12.18 10.49
CA TRP A 310 -33.03 11.18 11.56
C TRP A 310 -32.36 11.73 12.83
N GLY A 311 -31.75 12.93 12.77
CA GLY A 311 -31.16 13.62 13.91
C GLY A 311 -29.88 12.94 14.43
N TRP A 312 -29.11 12.29 13.54
CA TRP A 312 -27.90 11.55 13.95
C TRP A 312 -26.83 12.48 14.53
N LYS A 313 -26.70 13.70 14.02
CA LYS A 313 -25.71 14.67 14.50
C LYS A 313 -25.97 15.04 15.96
N GLU A 314 -27.19 15.44 16.28
CA GLU A 314 -27.61 15.86 17.63
C GLU A 314 -27.57 14.67 18.60
N ALA A 315 -27.94 13.48 18.13
CA ALA A 315 -27.83 12.25 18.92
C ALA A 315 -26.36 11.93 19.25
N MET A 316 -25.46 12.00 18.26
CA MET A 316 -24.02 11.81 18.46
C MET A 316 -23.45 12.85 19.43
N GLN A 317 -23.80 14.12 19.29
CA GLN A 317 -23.34 15.19 20.19
C GLN A 317 -23.70 14.90 21.65
N ARG A 318 -24.97 14.54 21.92
CA ARG A 318 -25.42 14.20 23.29
C ARG A 318 -24.69 12.98 23.85
N THR A 319 -24.58 11.92 23.07
CA THR A 319 -23.91 10.67 23.49
C THR A 319 -22.42 10.90 23.70
N LEU A 320 -21.75 11.61 22.80
CA LEU A 320 -20.33 11.94 22.89
C LEU A 320 -20.03 12.75 24.15
N ALA A 321 -20.82 13.80 24.45
CA ALA A 321 -20.67 14.59 25.66
C ALA A 321 -20.77 13.73 26.94
N LYS A 322 -21.74 12.81 26.99
CA LYS A 322 -21.91 11.86 28.11
C LYS A 322 -20.71 10.93 28.26
N HIS A 323 -20.22 10.35 27.17
CA HIS A 323 -19.08 9.42 27.20
C HIS A 323 -17.76 10.14 27.54
N LEU A 324 -17.58 11.39 27.10
CA LEU A 324 -16.41 12.20 27.45
C LEU A 324 -16.31 12.50 28.95
N GLN A 325 -17.43 12.72 29.65
CA GLN A 325 -17.43 12.89 31.11
C GLN A 325 -16.94 11.63 31.84
N GLN A 326 -17.17 10.46 31.26
CA GLN A 326 -16.77 9.17 31.83
C GLN A 326 -15.36 8.73 31.42
N LEU A 327 -14.74 9.43 30.47
CA LEU A 327 -13.44 9.06 29.92
C LEU A 327 -12.32 9.32 30.96
N ARG A 328 -11.67 8.23 31.40
CA ARG A 328 -10.56 8.27 32.36
C ARG A 328 -9.19 7.95 31.74
N GLN A 329 -9.15 7.46 30.51
CA GLN A 329 -7.93 6.95 29.88
C GLN A 329 -7.10 8.08 29.26
N PHE A 330 -5.85 8.23 29.68
CA PHE A 330 -4.84 9.04 28.98
C PHE A 330 -4.08 8.17 27.97
N PRO A 331 -3.67 8.70 26.80
CA PRO A 331 -3.69 10.11 26.39
C PRO A 331 -5.02 10.62 25.82
N LEU A 332 -5.96 9.72 25.52
CA LEU A 332 -7.21 10.05 24.81
C LEU A 332 -8.00 11.18 25.46
N LYS A 333 -8.10 11.19 26.80
CA LYS A 333 -8.75 12.27 27.54
C LYS A 333 -8.13 13.64 27.28
N GLY A 334 -6.81 13.73 27.21
CA GLY A 334 -6.10 14.98 26.94
C GLY A 334 -6.43 15.53 25.56
N TYR A 335 -6.36 14.66 24.55
CA TYR A 335 -6.71 14.99 23.17
C TYR A 335 -8.16 15.43 23.00
N MET A 336 -9.11 14.70 23.59
CA MET A 336 -10.53 15.03 23.45
C MET A 336 -10.94 16.28 24.23
N SER A 337 -10.17 16.69 25.26
CA SER A 337 -10.51 17.84 26.10
C SER A 337 -10.36 19.19 25.41
N VAL A 338 -9.65 19.26 24.28
CA VAL A 338 -9.42 20.51 23.51
C VAL A 338 -10.25 20.57 22.22
N LEU A 339 -11.09 19.57 21.99
CA LEU A 339 -11.92 19.46 20.81
C LEU A 339 -13.37 19.80 21.16
N ASP A 340 -14.02 20.52 20.25
CA ASP A 340 -15.42 20.83 20.39
C ASP A 340 -16.29 19.60 20.04
N VAL A 341 -17.29 19.32 20.87
CA VAL A 341 -18.17 18.15 20.71
C VAL A 341 -18.97 18.24 19.42
N SER A 342 -19.37 19.45 18.99
CA SER A 342 -20.12 19.66 17.75
C SER A 342 -19.23 19.45 16.52
N GLU A 343 -17.98 19.94 16.56
CA GLU A 343 -16.98 19.71 15.51
C GLU A 343 -16.69 18.21 15.33
N VAL A 344 -16.42 17.49 16.44
CA VAL A 344 -16.17 16.03 16.41
C VAL A 344 -17.37 15.27 15.83
N SER A 345 -18.59 15.61 16.26
CA SER A 345 -19.80 14.93 15.78
C SER A 345 -20.06 15.19 14.29
N SER A 346 -19.67 16.36 13.78
CA SER A 346 -19.77 16.70 12.35
C SER A 346 -18.78 15.91 11.50
N LEU A 347 -17.54 15.74 11.99
CA LEU A 347 -16.54 14.89 11.35
C LEU A 347 -16.96 13.43 11.36
N MET A 348 -17.48 12.93 12.49
CA MET A 348 -18.05 11.58 12.58
C MET A 348 -19.16 11.38 11.56
N LEU A 349 -20.10 12.34 11.45
CA LEU A 349 -21.19 12.27 10.47
C LEU A 349 -20.65 12.20 9.03
N THR A 350 -19.62 13.00 8.72
CA THR A 350 -18.99 13.00 7.39
C THR A 350 -18.37 11.64 7.06
N SER A 351 -17.65 11.02 8.01
CA SER A 351 -17.10 9.67 7.85
C SER A 351 -18.21 8.61 7.71
N ILE A 352 -19.31 8.74 8.44
CA ILE A 352 -20.47 7.84 8.34
C ILE A 352 -21.14 7.97 6.97
N LEU A 353 -21.35 9.19 6.48
CA LEU A 353 -21.91 9.46 5.16
C LEU A 353 -21.02 8.86 4.06
N ALA A 354 -19.69 8.99 4.18
CA ALA A 354 -18.75 8.36 3.25
C ALA A 354 -18.92 6.84 3.23
N ILE A 355 -19.01 6.19 4.40
CA ILE A 355 -19.18 4.73 4.50
C ILE A 355 -20.55 4.27 3.99
N CYS A 356 -21.63 4.97 4.35
CA CYS A 356 -22.98 4.67 3.85
C CYS A 356 -23.08 4.85 2.33
N GLY A 357 -22.40 5.87 1.80
CA GLY A 357 -22.27 6.13 0.37
C GLY A 357 -21.53 5.02 -0.39
N LEU A 358 -20.82 4.11 0.30
CA LEU A 358 -20.17 2.94 -0.32
C LEU A 358 -21.15 1.82 -0.72
N GLY A 359 -22.41 1.86 -0.27
CA GLY A 359 -23.42 0.85 -0.65
C GLY A 359 -23.08 -0.58 -0.18
N GLN A 360 -22.07 -0.74 0.69
CA GLN A 360 -21.63 -2.04 1.19
C GLN A 360 -22.39 -2.40 2.47
N GLN A 361 -22.94 -3.61 2.53
CA GLN A 361 -23.60 -4.09 3.75
C GLN A 361 -22.62 -4.41 4.88
N MET A 362 -21.42 -4.88 4.56
CA MET A 362 -20.42 -5.32 5.53
C MET A 362 -19.14 -4.53 5.32
N VAL A 363 -18.69 -3.84 6.36
CA VAL A 363 -17.47 -3.02 6.34
C VAL A 363 -16.51 -3.56 7.40
N ALA A 364 -15.22 -3.66 7.06
CA ALA A 364 -14.21 -4.14 8.00
C ALA A 364 -14.15 -3.24 9.25
N TYR A 365 -14.15 -3.87 10.44
CA TYR A 365 -14.19 -3.13 11.71
C TYR A 365 -13.01 -2.17 11.87
N SER A 366 -11.79 -2.63 11.52
CA SER A 366 -10.57 -1.80 11.58
C SER A 366 -10.60 -0.62 10.61
N TYR A 367 -11.19 -0.79 9.43
CA TYR A 367 -11.37 0.29 8.46
C TYR A 367 -12.32 1.35 8.99
N PHE A 368 -13.44 0.93 9.61
CA PHE A 368 -14.41 1.84 10.23
C PHE A 368 -13.78 2.63 11.40
N GLU A 369 -13.03 1.96 12.29
CA GLU A 369 -12.29 2.62 13.38
C GLU A 369 -11.33 3.69 12.85
N TYR A 370 -10.58 3.36 11.79
CA TYR A 370 -9.64 4.27 11.16
C TYR A 370 -10.34 5.49 10.55
N ALA A 371 -11.42 5.26 9.79
CA ALA A 371 -12.20 6.32 9.14
C ALA A 371 -12.85 7.31 10.12
N LEU A 372 -13.19 6.86 11.34
CA LEU A 372 -13.67 7.74 12.39
C LEU A 372 -12.54 8.51 13.09
N ALA A 373 -11.41 7.85 13.37
CA ALA A 373 -10.34 8.42 14.20
C ALA A 373 -9.47 9.45 13.47
N VAL A 374 -9.11 9.19 12.21
CA VAL A 374 -8.17 10.03 11.45
C VAL A 374 -8.60 11.48 11.33
N PRO A 375 -9.82 11.83 10.87
CA PRO A 375 -10.19 13.24 10.70
C PRO A 375 -10.07 14.04 11.99
N ILE A 376 -10.40 13.43 13.13
CA ILE A 376 -10.34 14.09 14.45
C ILE A 376 -8.89 14.36 14.88
N LEU A 377 -8.00 13.39 14.65
CA LEU A 377 -6.58 13.55 14.94
C LEU A 377 -5.92 14.61 14.05
N GLU A 378 -6.34 14.72 12.80
CA GLU A 378 -5.87 15.75 11.87
C GLU A 378 -6.31 17.15 12.31
N VAL A 379 -7.57 17.33 12.71
CA VAL A 379 -8.05 18.61 13.26
C VAL A 379 -7.29 19.00 14.52
N LEU A 380 -7.09 18.04 15.43
CA LEU A 380 -6.32 18.26 16.64
C LEU A 380 -4.89 18.71 16.33
N HIS A 381 -4.21 18.01 15.42
CA HIS A 381 -2.85 18.36 15.01
C HIS A 381 -2.79 19.73 14.34
N ARG A 382 -3.76 20.06 13.48
CA ARG A 382 -3.86 21.39 12.87
C ARG A 382 -3.99 22.51 13.92
N LYS A 383 -4.92 22.37 14.87
CA LYS A 383 -5.09 23.35 15.98
C LYS A 383 -3.79 23.55 16.77
N PHE A 384 -3.02 22.48 16.94
CA PHE A 384 -1.72 22.55 17.60
C PHE A 384 -0.65 23.24 16.77
N ILE A 385 -0.52 22.88 15.49
CA ILE A 385 0.49 23.44 14.58
C ILE A 385 0.27 24.94 14.34
N GLU A 386 -0.98 25.41 14.30
CA GLU A 386 -1.33 26.84 14.25
C GLU A 386 -0.78 27.65 15.43
N LYS A 387 -0.49 27.00 16.57
CA LYS A 387 0.14 27.65 17.73
C LYS A 387 1.66 27.72 17.66
N ILE A 388 2.31 26.95 16.78
CA ILE A 388 3.76 26.83 16.71
C ILE A 388 4.32 27.52 15.46
N THR A 389 3.73 27.24 14.30
CA THR A 389 4.30 27.60 13.00
C THR A 389 3.45 28.67 12.32
N HIS A 390 4.10 29.67 11.72
CA HIS A 390 3.47 30.70 10.91
C HIS A 390 4.06 30.64 9.49
N ASN A 391 3.28 30.95 8.44
CA ASN A 391 3.69 30.96 7.02
C ASN A 391 3.91 29.60 6.33
N ARG A 392 3.33 28.51 6.85
CA ARG A 392 3.46 27.15 6.24
C ARG A 392 3.10 27.12 4.75
N GLN A 393 2.00 27.77 4.37
CA GLN A 393 1.54 27.78 2.98
C GLN A 393 2.57 28.45 2.07
N GLN A 394 3.09 29.61 2.48
CA GLN A 394 4.13 30.32 1.74
C GLN A 394 5.39 29.47 1.56
N LEU A 395 5.84 28.75 2.60
CA LEU A 395 7.01 27.86 2.51
C LEU A 395 6.76 26.70 1.52
N CYS A 396 5.56 26.12 1.52
CA CYS A 396 5.18 25.11 0.54
C CYS A 396 5.16 25.69 -0.89
N GLU A 397 4.67 26.91 -1.08
CA GLU A 397 4.66 27.61 -2.37
C GLU A 397 6.08 27.89 -2.88
N GLU A 398 6.96 28.43 -2.03
CA GLU A 398 8.37 28.68 -2.33
C GLU A 398 9.08 27.38 -2.75
N LEU A 399 8.89 26.31 -1.98
CA LEU A 399 9.48 25.01 -2.25
C LEU A 399 8.95 24.37 -3.53
N PHE A 400 7.63 24.40 -3.74
CA PHE A 400 7.02 23.80 -4.91
C PHE A 400 7.37 24.58 -6.17
N SER A 401 7.45 25.91 -6.10
CA SER A 401 7.90 26.78 -7.21
C SER A 401 9.29 26.40 -7.73
N GLU A 402 10.22 26.01 -6.84
CA GLU A 402 11.53 25.48 -7.27
C GLU A 402 11.45 24.02 -7.74
N TYR A 403 10.63 23.20 -7.10
CA TYR A 403 10.48 21.79 -7.47
C TYR A 403 9.91 21.61 -8.89
N ILE A 404 8.90 22.40 -9.27
CA ILE A 404 8.25 22.29 -10.59
C ILE A 404 9.16 22.62 -11.76
N ARG A 405 10.27 23.32 -11.52
CA ARG A 405 11.31 23.54 -12.55
C ARG A 405 11.82 22.23 -13.14
N TYR A 406 11.82 21.14 -12.37
CA TYR A 406 12.13 19.81 -12.87
C TYR A 406 11.24 19.38 -14.06
N PHE A 407 9.96 19.73 -13.99
CA PHE A 407 8.95 19.36 -14.98
C PHE A 407 8.93 20.35 -16.16
N LEU A 408 9.28 21.61 -15.90
CA LEU A 408 9.32 22.69 -16.90
C LEU A 408 10.62 22.75 -17.69
N GLU A 409 11.76 22.38 -17.09
CA GLU A 409 13.10 22.50 -17.70
C GLU A 409 13.67 21.10 -18.06
N PRO A 410 13.73 20.72 -19.35
CA PRO A 410 14.28 19.42 -19.77
C PRO A 410 15.74 19.19 -19.34
N SER A 411 16.54 20.25 -19.21
CA SER A 411 17.92 20.17 -18.74
C SER A 411 18.02 19.69 -17.29
N LEU A 412 17.05 20.01 -16.43
CA LEU A 412 17.04 19.55 -15.04
C LEU A 412 16.62 18.09 -14.95
N SER A 413 15.56 17.71 -15.66
CA SER A 413 15.07 16.32 -15.68
C SER A 413 16.04 15.32 -16.32
N ARG A 414 16.92 15.77 -17.22
CA ARG A 414 18.05 14.96 -17.73
C ARG A 414 19.16 14.73 -16.70
N ARG A 415 19.40 15.70 -15.81
CA ARG A 415 20.56 15.75 -14.91
C ARG A 415 20.32 15.14 -13.54
N PHE A 416 19.09 15.22 -13.04
CA PHE A 416 18.75 14.84 -11.68
C PHE A 416 17.60 13.84 -11.63
N THR A 417 17.58 13.02 -10.59
CA THR A 417 16.35 12.31 -10.21
C THR A 417 15.40 13.26 -9.46
N LEU A 418 14.11 12.91 -9.38
CA LEU A 418 13.11 13.69 -8.64
C LEU A 418 13.53 13.93 -7.18
N ARG A 419 14.02 12.89 -6.51
CA ARG A 419 14.53 12.96 -5.14
C ARG A 419 15.73 13.89 -5.04
N GLU A 420 16.71 13.78 -5.93
CA GLU A 420 17.90 14.63 -5.90
C GLU A 420 17.55 16.11 -6.09
N TRP A 421 16.64 16.40 -7.02
CA TRP A 421 16.16 17.76 -7.22
C TRP A 421 15.38 18.28 -6.01
N TRP A 422 14.50 17.47 -5.43
CA TRP A 422 13.78 17.80 -4.20
C TRP A 422 14.72 18.14 -3.04
N MET A 423 15.73 17.31 -2.79
CA MET A 423 16.73 17.57 -1.73
C MET A 423 17.45 18.90 -1.93
N ARG A 424 17.76 19.27 -3.19
CA ARG A 424 18.36 20.57 -3.54
C ARG A 424 17.39 21.73 -3.35
N CYS A 425 16.12 21.56 -3.69
CA CYS A 425 15.08 22.56 -3.47
C CYS A 425 14.90 22.82 -1.97
N CYS A 426 14.75 21.77 -1.16
CA CYS A 426 14.62 21.89 0.30
C CYS A 426 15.83 22.58 0.92
N ARG A 427 17.04 22.29 0.43
CA ARG A 427 18.26 22.98 0.88
C ARG A 427 18.27 24.46 0.52
N THR A 428 17.82 24.81 -0.68
CA THR A 428 17.75 26.20 -1.17
C THR A 428 16.75 27.00 -0.33
N VAL A 429 15.59 26.41 -0.04
CA VAL A 429 14.54 27.02 0.79
C VAL A 429 14.84 26.91 2.29
N ARG A 430 15.85 26.13 2.70
CA ARG A 430 16.28 25.91 4.09
C ARG A 430 15.22 25.23 4.96
N ILE A 431 14.69 24.13 4.42
CA ILE A 431 13.63 23.29 5.01
C ILE A 431 14.08 21.83 5.08
N ASP A 432 13.61 21.09 6.09
CA ASP A 432 13.83 19.64 6.15
C ASP A 432 13.08 18.90 5.01
N PRO A 433 13.75 18.04 4.23
CA PRO A 433 13.14 17.36 3.09
C PRO A 433 11.93 16.47 3.40
N THR A 434 11.75 16.03 4.65
CA THR A 434 10.60 15.22 5.07
C THR A 434 9.32 16.03 5.22
N LEU A 435 9.41 17.37 5.29
CA LEU A 435 8.35 18.29 5.72
C LEU A 435 7.59 17.81 6.97
N GLN A 436 8.29 17.08 7.86
CA GLN A 436 7.69 16.53 9.04
C GLN A 436 7.39 17.65 10.03
N LEU A 437 6.11 17.83 10.35
CA LEU A 437 5.68 18.75 11.38
C LEU A 437 5.79 18.11 12.77
N PRO A 438 6.00 18.91 13.83
CA PRO A 438 6.08 18.39 15.18
C PRO A 438 4.86 17.56 15.56
N PHE A 439 5.10 16.41 16.19
CA PHE A 439 4.06 15.51 16.70
C PHE A 439 3.02 15.07 15.65
N HIS A 440 3.36 14.99 14.36
CA HIS A 440 2.40 14.61 13.32
C HIS A 440 1.92 13.15 13.43
N ASP A 441 2.76 12.22 13.92
CA ASP A 441 2.42 10.80 13.95
C ASP A 441 1.79 10.39 15.29
N PHE A 442 0.47 10.27 15.28
CA PHE A 442 -0.26 9.60 16.35
C PHE A 442 -0.02 8.09 16.27
N HIS A 443 0.51 7.49 17.33
CA HIS A 443 0.74 6.04 17.34
C HIS A 443 -0.52 5.24 16.97
N ALA A 444 -0.38 4.14 16.21
CA ALA A 444 -1.51 3.34 15.70
C ALA A 444 -2.52 2.90 16.79
N GLU A 445 -2.02 2.56 17.97
CA GLU A 445 -2.86 2.23 19.14
C GLU A 445 -3.75 3.39 19.59
N ILE A 446 -3.31 4.66 19.50
CA ILE A 446 -4.13 5.83 19.82
C ILE A 446 -5.26 5.96 18.80
N ARG A 447 -4.95 5.80 17.50
CA ARG A 447 -5.96 5.77 16.43
C ARG A 447 -7.01 4.69 16.71
N ARG A 448 -6.58 3.48 17.10
CA ARG A 448 -7.47 2.37 17.46
C ARG A 448 -8.33 2.67 18.69
N GLN A 449 -7.74 3.22 19.76
CA GLN A 449 -8.48 3.58 20.98
C GLN A 449 -9.54 4.64 20.70
N LEU A 450 -9.18 5.70 19.97
CA LEU A 450 -10.10 6.75 19.55
C LEU A 450 -11.19 6.18 18.62
N GLY A 451 -10.82 5.40 17.61
CA GLY A 451 -11.77 4.78 16.68
C GLY A 451 -12.79 3.88 17.39
N SER A 452 -12.33 3.04 18.32
CA SER A 452 -13.19 2.19 19.14
C SER A 452 -14.13 3.01 20.04
N PHE A 453 -13.62 4.08 20.66
CA PHE A 453 -14.41 5.01 21.46
C PHE A 453 -15.53 5.67 20.64
N LEU A 454 -15.20 6.21 19.47
CA LEU A 454 -16.16 6.86 18.57
C LEU A 454 -17.15 5.87 17.98
N LEU A 455 -16.72 4.64 17.68
CA LEU A 455 -17.59 3.60 17.17
C LEU A 455 -18.64 3.20 18.20
N ASN A 456 -18.31 3.16 19.50
CA ASN A 456 -19.30 2.92 20.56
C ASN A 456 -20.34 4.05 20.61
N VAL A 457 -19.90 5.31 20.51
CA VAL A 457 -20.81 6.47 20.43
C VAL A 457 -21.75 6.36 19.23
N LEU A 458 -21.23 5.96 18.07
CA LEU A 458 -22.00 5.73 16.84
C LEU A 458 -23.05 4.61 17.02
N MET A 459 -22.65 3.48 17.61
CA MET A 459 -23.53 2.32 17.81
C MET A 459 -24.71 2.63 18.74
N GLU A 460 -24.56 3.58 19.67
CA GLU A 460 -25.63 4.02 20.57
C GLU A 460 -26.53 5.11 19.98
N SER A 461 -26.00 5.95 19.08
CA SER A 461 -26.66 7.17 18.60
C SER A 461 -27.43 7.00 17.29
N CYS A 462 -26.96 6.15 16.38
CA CYS A 462 -27.47 6.08 15.01
C CYS A 462 -28.68 5.13 14.87
N THR A 463 -29.89 5.69 14.88
CA THR A 463 -31.15 4.96 14.66
C THR A 463 -31.97 5.56 13.53
N PHE A 464 -32.77 4.75 12.83
CA PHE A 464 -33.62 5.21 11.71
C PHE A 464 -35.05 4.64 11.85
N PRO A 465 -36.08 5.32 11.31
CA PRO A 465 -37.47 4.87 11.38
C PRO A 465 -37.72 3.66 10.47
N LEU A 466 -38.55 2.71 10.93
CA LEU A 466 -39.02 1.60 10.11
C LEU A 466 -40.39 1.94 9.48
N PRO A 467 -40.60 1.73 8.17
CA PRO A 467 -41.91 1.89 7.57
C PRO A 467 -42.91 0.91 8.18
N SER A 468 -44.05 1.42 8.65
CA SER A 468 -45.17 0.61 9.17
C SER A 468 -45.82 -0.17 8.03
N LYS A 469 -46.17 -1.45 8.27
CA LYS A 469 -46.96 -2.25 7.33
C LYS A 469 -48.49 -2.11 7.56
N ASP A 470 -48.94 -1.38 8.58
CA ASP A 470 -50.36 -1.26 8.92
C ASP A 470 -50.81 0.20 9.06
N HIS A 471 -51.95 0.53 8.43
CA HIS A 471 -52.67 1.81 8.50
C HIS A 471 -53.52 1.99 9.78
N SER A 472 -53.14 1.38 10.91
CA SER A 472 -53.87 1.58 12.17
C SER A 472 -53.26 2.73 12.97
N SER A 473 -54.12 3.67 13.36
CA SER A 473 -53.86 5.00 13.89
C SER A 473 -53.27 5.06 15.32
N ASN A 474 -52.57 4.01 15.77
CA ASN A 474 -51.93 3.96 17.08
C ASN A 474 -50.62 3.16 17.04
N MET A 475 -49.53 3.76 16.53
CA MET A 475 -48.19 3.18 16.66
C MET A 475 -47.13 4.26 16.87
N LYS A 476 -46.43 4.20 18.01
CA LYS A 476 -45.20 4.95 18.27
C LYS A 476 -44.13 4.60 17.21
N ASP A 477 -43.39 5.60 16.74
CA ASP A 477 -42.23 5.51 15.86
C ASP A 477 -41.31 4.33 16.21
N ARG A 478 -41.44 3.21 15.50
CA ARG A 478 -40.55 2.06 15.66
C ARG A 478 -39.23 2.39 14.99
N ARG A 479 -38.22 2.77 15.78
CA ARG A 479 -36.84 3.01 15.30
C ARG A 479 -36.00 1.73 15.41
N ALA A 480 -35.10 1.53 14.44
CA ALA A 480 -34.14 0.43 14.42
C ALA A 480 -32.69 0.96 14.48
N GLN A 481 -31.78 0.13 14.96
CA GLN A 481 -30.34 0.42 14.94
C GLN A 481 -29.81 0.38 13.50
N ALA A 482 -29.04 1.40 13.13
CA ALA A 482 -28.44 1.53 11.79
C ALA A 482 -27.26 0.56 11.59
N PHE A 483 -26.48 0.32 12.65
CA PHE A 483 -25.25 -0.47 12.61
C PHE A 483 -25.26 -1.59 13.66
N ARG A 484 -24.54 -2.68 13.37
CA ARG A 484 -24.29 -3.76 14.34
C ARG A 484 -22.94 -4.41 14.09
N ILE A 485 -22.29 -4.91 15.13
CA ILE A 485 -21.05 -5.69 15.00
C ILE A 485 -21.41 -7.15 14.72
N ARG A 486 -20.79 -7.73 13.70
CA ARG A 486 -20.89 -9.15 13.37
C ARG A 486 -19.51 -9.76 13.26
N ASN A 487 -19.35 -10.95 13.83
CA ASN A 487 -18.21 -11.80 13.50
C ASN A 487 -18.61 -12.61 12.28
N VAL A 488 -17.98 -12.31 11.15
CA VAL A 488 -18.17 -13.08 9.93
C VAL A 488 -17.08 -14.13 9.91
N VAL A 489 -17.48 -15.40 9.76
CA VAL A 489 -16.54 -16.44 9.38
C VAL A 489 -16.14 -16.11 7.96
N ILE A 490 -14.93 -15.56 7.80
CA ILE A 490 -14.29 -15.63 6.51
C ILE A 490 -13.74 -17.04 6.48
N GLU A 491 -14.37 -17.90 5.68
CA GLU A 491 -13.67 -19.01 5.06
C GLU A 491 -12.55 -18.38 4.24
N GLU A 492 -11.46 -18.04 4.92
CA GLU A 492 -10.22 -17.86 4.21
C GLU A 492 -9.96 -19.25 3.67
N GLU A 493 -10.17 -19.43 2.37
CA GLU A 493 -9.46 -20.44 1.59
C GLU A 493 -7.97 -20.11 1.71
N ASN A 494 -7.42 -20.30 2.90
CA ASN A 494 -6.01 -20.19 3.18
C ASN A 494 -5.41 -21.37 2.44
N VAL A 495 -4.95 -21.11 1.21
CA VAL A 495 -4.23 -22.01 0.32
C VAL A 495 -3.09 -22.75 1.05
N MET A 496 -2.68 -22.30 2.24
CA MET A 496 -1.50 -22.77 2.96
C MET A 496 -1.77 -23.46 4.31
N VAL A 497 -3.02 -23.72 4.72
CA VAL A 497 -3.30 -24.44 5.99
C VAL A 497 -4.27 -25.58 5.69
N GLU A 498 -3.85 -26.83 5.94
CA GLU A 498 -4.72 -28.02 5.90
C GLU A 498 -5.75 -28.04 7.05
N GLU A 499 -5.64 -27.09 7.99
CA GLU A 499 -6.72 -26.77 8.94
C GLU A 499 -7.61 -25.70 8.32
N GLU A 500 -8.92 -25.97 8.23
CA GLU A 500 -9.97 -24.97 8.07
C GLU A 500 -9.88 -23.98 9.23
N LYS A 501 -8.98 -23.00 9.11
CA LYS A 501 -8.94 -21.91 10.06
C LYS A 501 -10.07 -20.97 9.71
N MET A 502 -11.22 -21.19 10.36
CA MET A 502 -12.27 -20.19 10.43
C MET A 502 -11.69 -18.93 11.08
N SER A 503 -11.30 -17.97 10.24
CA SER A 503 -10.89 -16.66 10.72
C SER A 503 -12.18 -15.87 10.94
N LEU A 504 -12.45 -15.54 12.21
CA LEU A 504 -13.56 -14.65 12.54
C LEU A 504 -13.07 -13.22 12.30
N CYS A 505 -13.53 -12.62 11.21
CA CYS A 505 -13.30 -11.20 10.96
C CYS A 505 -14.43 -10.39 11.58
N LYS A 506 -14.07 -9.39 12.37
CA LYS A 506 -15.02 -8.42 12.90
C LYS A 506 -15.43 -7.46 11.78
N MET A 507 -16.72 -7.40 11.51
CA MET A 507 -17.34 -6.52 10.52
C MET A 507 -18.38 -5.64 11.19
N VAL A 508 -18.52 -4.40 10.72
CA VAL A 508 -19.66 -3.53 10.99
C VAL A 508 -20.69 -3.78 9.88
N ALA A 509 -21.85 -4.29 10.26
CA ALA A 509 -22.95 -4.56 9.35
C ALA A 509 -23.94 -3.39 9.35
N ILE A 510 -24.19 -2.83 8.17
CA ILE A 510 -25.22 -1.82 7.93
C ILE A 510 -26.58 -2.53 7.83
N ASN A 511 -27.62 -1.90 8.40
CA ASN A 511 -28.97 -2.45 8.36
C ASN A 511 -29.49 -2.55 6.93
N ALA A 512 -29.93 -3.75 6.51
CA ALA A 512 -30.38 -3.99 5.13
C ALA A 512 -31.55 -3.10 4.72
N ARG A 513 -32.51 -2.84 5.62
CA ARG A 513 -33.65 -1.97 5.31
C ARG A 513 -33.24 -0.51 5.10
N MET A 514 -32.17 -0.08 5.77
CA MET A 514 -31.62 1.26 5.58
C MET A 514 -30.90 1.37 4.23
N LEU A 515 -30.21 0.31 3.80
CA LEU A 515 -29.63 0.25 2.46
C LEU A 515 -30.72 0.28 1.38
N ASP A 516 -31.82 -0.45 1.58
CA ASP A 516 -32.96 -0.40 0.65
C ASP A 516 -33.50 1.04 0.51
N LEU A 517 -33.55 1.82 1.61
CA LEU A 517 -33.90 3.25 1.56
C LEU A 517 -32.85 4.09 0.81
N PHE A 518 -31.56 3.79 0.97
CA PHE A 518 -30.51 4.50 0.22
C PHE A 518 -30.52 4.18 -1.27
N ASP A 519 -30.88 2.96 -1.67
CA ASP A 519 -31.05 2.60 -3.08
C ASP A 519 -32.23 3.35 -3.72
N GLU A 520 -33.29 3.63 -2.94
CA GLU A 520 -34.48 4.38 -3.37
C GLU A 520 -34.24 5.90 -3.43
N HIS A 521 -33.63 6.47 -2.39
CA HIS A 521 -33.45 7.92 -2.24
C HIS A 521 -32.20 8.45 -2.95
N GLN A 522 -31.15 7.62 -2.96
CA GLN A 522 -29.83 7.84 -3.55
C GLN A 522 -29.09 9.07 -3.00
N PHE A 523 -27.78 8.92 -2.82
CA PHE A 523 -26.91 10.04 -2.45
C PHE A 523 -26.75 11.00 -3.63
N GLU A 524 -26.89 12.30 -3.39
CA GLU A 524 -26.56 13.34 -4.38
C GLU A 524 -25.05 13.58 -4.44
N TRP A 525 -24.36 13.42 -3.30
CA TRP A 525 -22.94 13.65 -3.15
C TRP A 525 -22.27 12.43 -2.53
N LEU A 526 -21.22 11.95 -3.20
CA LEU A 526 -20.36 10.88 -2.70
C LEU A 526 -19.11 11.50 -2.07
N LEU A 527 -18.64 10.90 -0.97
CA LEU A 527 -17.51 11.37 -0.21
C LEU A 527 -16.36 10.36 -0.35
N PHE A 528 -15.23 10.81 -0.88
CA PHE A 528 -14.05 9.98 -1.10
C PHE A 528 -12.89 10.46 -0.21
N PRO A 529 -12.20 9.58 0.55
CA PRO A 529 -11.05 9.97 1.36
C PRO A 529 -9.95 10.60 0.51
N SER A 530 -9.48 11.78 0.90
CA SER A 530 -8.55 12.60 0.10
C SER A 530 -7.18 11.96 -0.11
N ASP A 531 -6.75 11.14 0.84
CA ASP A 531 -5.51 10.36 0.84
C ASP A 531 -5.55 9.15 -0.12
N ASN A 532 -6.73 8.79 -0.64
CA ASN A 532 -6.93 7.72 -1.61
C ASN A 532 -7.17 8.24 -3.05
N LEU A 533 -6.96 9.52 -3.32
CA LEU A 533 -7.22 10.12 -4.63
C LEU A 533 -5.95 10.23 -5.48
N PRO A 534 -6.07 10.28 -6.82
CA PRO A 534 -4.99 10.80 -7.65
C PRO A 534 -4.66 12.26 -7.30
N MET A 535 -3.43 12.67 -7.56
CA MET A 535 -2.99 14.05 -7.36
C MET A 535 -3.08 14.85 -8.67
N LYS A 536 -3.44 16.14 -8.59
CA LYS A 536 -3.43 17.05 -9.76
C LYS A 536 -2.06 17.66 -10.06
N ILE A 537 -1.13 17.47 -9.15
CA ILE A 537 0.26 17.91 -9.25
C ILE A 537 1.20 16.72 -9.04
N PRO A 538 2.47 16.81 -9.48
CA PRO A 538 3.42 15.73 -9.24
C PRO A 538 3.54 15.41 -7.74
N PRO A 539 3.55 14.13 -7.35
CA PRO A 539 3.69 13.75 -5.96
C PRO A 539 5.02 14.26 -5.38
N ARG A 540 5.02 14.56 -4.09
CA ARG A 540 6.26 14.75 -3.35
C ARG A 540 7.05 13.44 -3.39
N PRO A 541 8.36 13.44 -3.69
CA PRO A 541 9.11 12.21 -3.82
C PRO A 541 9.31 11.51 -2.48
N TRP A 542 9.35 10.18 -2.52
CA TRP A 542 9.94 9.34 -1.49
C TRP A 542 11.45 9.59 -1.44
N ILE A 543 11.96 9.85 -0.24
CA ILE A 543 13.38 10.13 -0.01
C ILE A 543 14.09 8.91 0.61
N ASP A 544 15.26 9.14 1.23
CA ASP A 544 16.02 8.08 1.89
C ASP A 544 15.15 7.35 2.94
N CYS A 545 15.38 6.04 3.11
CA CYS A 545 14.62 5.17 4.01
C CYS A 545 13.11 5.03 3.72
N GLY A 546 12.60 5.59 2.61
CA GLY A 546 11.19 5.52 2.26
C GLY A 546 10.32 6.54 3.01
N ASP A 547 10.94 7.60 3.52
CA ASP A 547 10.26 8.71 4.18
C ASP A 547 9.79 9.76 3.16
N GLY A 548 9.08 10.79 3.64
CA GLY A 548 8.48 11.82 2.79
C GLY A 548 7.15 11.38 2.20
N GLY A 549 6.95 11.68 0.92
CA GLY A 549 5.86 11.18 0.05
C GLY A 549 4.40 11.23 0.55
N PRO A 550 3.47 10.92 -0.35
CA PRO A 550 3.30 11.70 -1.56
C PRO A 550 2.73 13.11 -1.30
N LEU A 551 2.17 13.36 -0.12
CA LEU A 551 1.44 14.57 0.24
C LEU A 551 2.40 15.70 0.63
N TYR A 552 1.99 16.95 0.42
CA TYR A 552 2.80 18.13 0.75
C TYR A 552 2.58 18.62 2.18
N THR A 553 1.45 18.26 2.79
CA THR A 553 1.07 18.71 4.14
C THR A 553 1.48 17.74 5.26
N LYS A 554 1.71 16.46 4.95
CA LYS A 554 2.06 15.41 5.92
C LYS A 554 2.92 14.30 5.30
N PRO A 555 3.84 13.67 6.06
CA PRO A 555 4.55 12.47 5.62
C PRO A 555 3.65 11.24 5.62
N SER A 556 4.03 10.26 4.81
CA SER A 556 3.34 8.99 4.64
C SER A 556 4.32 7.82 4.77
N ASP A 557 3.80 6.61 4.96
CA ASP A 557 4.60 5.39 4.91
C ASP A 557 4.60 4.79 3.50
N VAL A 558 5.79 4.56 2.94
CA VAL A 558 5.94 3.92 1.62
C VAL A 558 5.53 2.43 1.64
N PHE A 559 5.61 1.77 2.80
CA PHE A 559 5.30 0.34 2.94
C PHE A 559 3.85 0.11 3.39
N ARG A 560 3.17 -0.80 2.70
CA ARG A 560 1.85 -1.29 3.10
C ARG A 560 1.97 -2.15 4.36
N ASN A 561 1.23 -1.79 5.40
CA ASN A 561 1.08 -2.63 6.58
C ASN A 561 0.18 -3.83 6.30
N LEU A 562 0.39 -4.92 7.05
CA LEU A 562 -0.38 -6.15 6.94
C LEU A 562 -1.36 -6.29 8.12
N PRO A 563 -2.67 -6.15 7.91
CA PRO A 563 -3.67 -6.22 8.99
C PRO A 563 -3.61 -7.52 9.81
N ASP A 564 -3.26 -8.64 9.18
CA ASP A 564 -3.16 -9.96 9.84
C ASP A 564 -1.98 -10.07 10.81
N TYR A 565 -1.00 -9.17 10.68
CA TYR A 565 0.21 -9.13 11.49
C TYR A 565 0.35 -7.76 12.18
N PRO A 566 -0.61 -7.35 13.03
CA PRO A 566 -0.69 -5.99 13.57
C PRO A 566 0.47 -5.63 14.51
N ARG A 567 1.26 -6.62 14.94
CA ARG A 567 2.47 -6.42 15.75
C ARG A 567 3.71 -6.12 14.90
N MET A 568 3.64 -6.30 13.58
CA MET A 568 4.72 -6.10 12.62
C MET A 568 4.46 -4.85 11.80
N ILE A 569 5.08 -3.73 12.19
CA ILE A 569 5.10 -2.51 11.37
C ILE A 569 6.23 -2.67 10.35
N ILE A 570 5.87 -2.77 9.06
CA ILE A 570 6.84 -3.14 8.01
C ILE A 570 7.89 -2.05 7.83
N SER A 571 7.48 -0.77 7.77
CA SER A 571 8.41 0.36 7.66
C SER A 571 9.48 0.32 8.76
N ASP A 572 9.11 0.05 10.01
CA ASP A 572 10.04 -0.05 11.14
C ASP A 572 11.01 -1.24 11.04
N GLU A 573 10.59 -2.35 10.45
CA GLU A 573 11.44 -3.50 10.21
C GLU A 573 12.45 -3.23 9.09
N VAL A 574 12.02 -2.55 8.02
CA VAL A 574 12.89 -2.16 6.89
C VAL A 574 13.91 -1.10 7.36
N ARG A 575 13.46 -0.01 8.00
CA ARG A 575 14.32 1.08 8.49
C ARG A 575 15.43 0.56 9.42
N ARG A 576 15.12 -0.42 10.29
CA ARG A 576 16.13 -1.07 11.17
C ARG A 576 17.19 -1.89 10.45
N ARG A 577 16.95 -2.29 9.19
CA ARG A 577 17.85 -3.11 8.37
C ARG A 577 18.60 -2.29 7.31
N ILE A 578 18.26 -1.02 7.15
CA ILE A 578 19.01 -0.09 6.30
C ILE A 578 20.23 0.38 7.09
N HIS A 579 21.42 0.10 6.57
CA HIS A 579 22.70 0.44 7.20
C HIS A 579 23.25 1.80 6.76
N SER A 580 22.79 2.32 5.62
CA SER A 580 23.19 3.64 5.11
C SER A 580 22.04 4.30 4.36
N ARG A 581 21.97 5.64 4.42
CA ARG A 581 20.95 6.44 3.72
C ARG A 581 20.88 6.16 2.21
N SER A 582 22.01 5.84 1.59
CA SER A 582 22.12 5.60 0.15
C SER A 582 21.75 4.18 -0.28
N GLN A 583 21.55 3.25 0.66
CA GLN A 583 21.46 1.81 0.39
C GLN A 583 20.32 1.43 -0.57
N ALA A 584 19.13 2.04 -0.44
CA ALA A 584 17.96 1.69 -1.23
C ALA A 584 17.43 2.86 -2.09
N ARG A 585 18.25 3.88 -2.34
CA ARG A 585 17.85 5.05 -3.16
C ARG A 585 17.28 4.71 -4.54
N PRO A 586 17.83 3.75 -5.32
CA PRO A 586 17.27 3.39 -6.62
C PRO A 586 15.82 2.88 -6.54
N VAL A 587 15.48 2.21 -5.43
CA VAL A 587 14.13 1.66 -5.21
C VAL A 587 13.12 2.80 -5.04
N PHE A 588 13.45 3.79 -4.22
CA PHE A 588 12.57 4.94 -4.01
C PHE A 588 12.51 5.86 -5.24
N ASP A 589 13.62 6.04 -5.96
CA ASP A 589 13.64 6.81 -7.21
C ASP A 589 12.76 6.15 -8.30
N ALA A 590 12.77 4.82 -8.42
CA ALA A 590 11.86 4.12 -9.34
C ALA A 590 10.38 4.34 -8.98
N LEU A 591 10.03 4.34 -7.68
CA LEU A 591 8.67 4.66 -7.24
C LEU A 591 8.28 6.10 -7.58
N ASN A 592 9.22 7.03 -7.42
CA ASN A 592 9.02 8.44 -7.75
C ASN A 592 8.76 8.62 -9.24
N ASP A 593 9.52 7.94 -10.09
CA ASP A 593 9.35 8.00 -11.55
C ASP A 593 7.99 7.42 -11.98
N LEU A 594 7.58 6.27 -11.43
CA LEU A 594 6.26 5.69 -11.68
C LEU A 594 5.13 6.61 -11.19
N GLY A 595 5.31 7.25 -10.03
CA GLY A 595 4.34 8.16 -9.45
C GLY A 595 4.20 9.49 -10.17
N ALA A 596 5.27 9.94 -10.81
CA ALA A 596 5.33 11.19 -11.56
C ALA A 596 4.89 11.05 -13.02
N THR A 597 4.58 9.83 -13.50
CA THR A 597 4.01 9.65 -14.84
C THR A 597 2.64 10.34 -14.94
N PRO A 598 2.45 11.27 -15.89
CA PRO A 598 1.23 12.06 -16.00
C PRO A 598 0.17 11.31 -16.82
N TRP A 599 -1.05 11.24 -16.29
CA TRP A 599 -2.21 10.56 -16.87
C TRP A 599 -3.37 11.51 -17.11
N ARG A 600 -4.30 11.13 -17.98
CA ARG A 600 -5.58 11.82 -18.15
C ARG A 600 -6.69 10.83 -18.45
N ILE A 601 -7.91 11.27 -18.24
CA ILE A 601 -9.10 10.48 -18.57
C ILE A 601 -9.25 10.38 -20.09
N ASN A 602 -9.58 9.19 -20.57
CA ASN A 602 -9.99 8.95 -21.94
C ASN A 602 -11.49 9.29 -22.08
N SER A 603 -11.78 10.55 -22.37
CA SER A 603 -13.16 11.07 -22.42
C SER A 603 -14.07 10.28 -23.36
N ALA A 604 -13.56 9.86 -24.53
CA ALA A 604 -14.34 9.05 -25.48
C ALA A 604 -14.77 7.70 -24.87
N MET A 605 -13.86 7.05 -24.13
CA MET A 605 -14.18 5.80 -23.44
C MET A 605 -15.14 6.03 -22.26
N LEU A 606 -14.95 7.11 -21.51
CA LEU A 606 -15.84 7.48 -20.40
C LEU A 606 -17.27 7.70 -20.88
N ASP A 607 -17.47 8.41 -22.00
CA ASP A 607 -18.79 8.66 -22.56
C ASP A 607 -19.50 7.35 -22.93
N ILE A 608 -18.80 6.44 -23.62
CA ILE A 608 -19.34 5.12 -23.99
C ILE A 608 -19.66 4.29 -22.75
N LEU A 609 -18.77 4.29 -21.73
CA LEU A 609 -18.98 3.57 -20.48
C LEU A 609 -20.20 4.10 -19.71
N ILE A 610 -20.40 5.42 -19.67
CA ILE A 610 -21.58 6.04 -19.05
C ILE A 610 -22.87 5.58 -19.76
N GLU A 611 -22.86 5.54 -21.10
CA GLU A 611 -24.02 5.04 -21.86
C GLU A 611 -24.30 3.57 -21.58
N VAL A 612 -23.28 2.71 -21.50
CA VAL A 612 -23.48 1.29 -21.15
C VAL A 612 -23.90 1.12 -19.69
N PHE A 613 -23.41 1.96 -18.77
CA PHE A 613 -23.80 1.92 -17.37
C PHE A 613 -25.29 2.22 -17.15
N LYS A 614 -25.88 3.12 -17.95
CA LYS A 614 -27.34 3.39 -17.94
C LYS A 614 -28.18 2.15 -18.29
N MET A 615 -27.60 1.18 -19.00
CA MET A 615 -28.28 -0.07 -19.40
C MET A 615 -28.30 -1.12 -18.28
N THR A 616 -27.67 -0.88 -17.13
CA THR A 616 -27.52 -1.89 -16.04
C THR A 616 -28.83 -2.32 -15.37
N SER A 617 -29.92 -1.58 -15.57
CA SER A 617 -31.26 -1.95 -15.13
C SER A 617 -32.05 -2.78 -16.15
N ASP A 618 -31.57 -2.89 -17.40
CA ASP A 618 -32.25 -3.61 -18.47
C ASP A 618 -31.80 -5.08 -18.55
N LEU A 619 -32.67 -5.98 -18.09
CA LEU A 619 -32.44 -7.42 -18.13
C LEU A 619 -32.23 -7.96 -19.56
N THR A 620 -32.80 -7.33 -20.59
CA THR A 620 -32.62 -7.77 -21.99
C THR A 620 -31.18 -7.60 -22.48
N LYS A 621 -30.40 -6.76 -21.79
CA LYS A 621 -28.97 -6.52 -22.08
C LYS A 621 -28.03 -7.37 -21.22
N GLY A 622 -28.55 -8.25 -20.37
CA GLY A 622 -27.77 -9.04 -19.42
C GLY A 622 -26.56 -9.76 -20.03
N ASP A 623 -26.73 -10.43 -21.18
CA ASP A 623 -25.66 -11.17 -21.85
C ASP A 623 -24.56 -10.25 -22.42
N MET A 624 -24.92 -9.04 -22.85
CA MET A 624 -23.95 -8.05 -23.32
C MET A 624 -23.17 -7.49 -22.14
N LEU A 625 -23.86 -7.11 -21.07
CA LEU A 625 -23.24 -6.54 -19.86
C LEU A 625 -22.32 -7.56 -19.18
N HIS A 626 -22.75 -8.81 -19.05
CA HIS A 626 -21.94 -9.89 -18.52
C HIS A 626 -20.64 -10.09 -19.33
N ARG A 627 -20.72 -10.06 -20.66
CA ARG A 627 -19.53 -10.14 -21.55
C ARG A 627 -18.58 -8.96 -21.35
N LEU A 628 -19.10 -7.78 -21.05
CA LEU A 628 -18.31 -6.57 -20.80
C LEU A 628 -17.86 -6.42 -19.34
N ALA A 629 -18.08 -7.45 -18.51
CA ALA A 629 -17.84 -7.43 -17.07
C ALA A 629 -18.54 -6.27 -16.34
N ILE A 630 -19.69 -5.82 -16.85
CA ILE A 630 -20.52 -4.80 -16.22
C ILE A 630 -21.61 -5.49 -15.38
N PRO A 631 -21.66 -5.23 -14.07
CA PRO A 631 -22.67 -5.83 -13.18
C PRO A 631 -24.05 -5.24 -13.46
N LEU A 632 -25.08 -6.09 -13.42
CA LEU A 632 -26.47 -5.65 -13.38
C LEU A 632 -26.80 -4.98 -12.04
N ARG A 633 -27.81 -4.12 -12.04
CA ARG A 633 -28.31 -3.49 -10.80
C ARG A 633 -28.90 -4.55 -9.86
N SER A 634 -28.73 -4.36 -8.56
CA SER A 634 -29.07 -5.38 -7.54
C SER A 634 -30.57 -5.71 -7.47
N ASP A 635 -31.43 -4.76 -7.80
CA ASP A 635 -32.89 -4.91 -7.86
C ASP A 635 -33.39 -5.80 -9.01
N THR A 636 -32.53 -6.11 -9.98
CA THR A 636 -32.84 -7.07 -11.05
C THR A 636 -32.92 -8.51 -10.53
N ILE A 637 -32.34 -8.80 -9.37
CA ILE A 637 -32.36 -10.13 -8.75
C ILE A 637 -33.60 -10.30 -7.88
N LYS A 638 -34.54 -11.14 -8.33
CA LYS A 638 -35.72 -11.52 -7.55
C LYS A 638 -35.35 -12.51 -6.45
N ILE A 639 -35.58 -12.13 -5.20
CA ILE A 639 -35.39 -13.01 -4.05
C ILE A 639 -36.64 -13.87 -3.86
N PRO A 640 -36.51 -15.20 -3.69
CA PRO A 640 -37.62 -16.07 -3.33
C PRO A 640 -38.36 -15.57 -2.09
N ASP A 641 -39.66 -15.29 -2.25
CA ASP A 641 -40.51 -14.85 -1.16
C ASP A 641 -41.21 -16.04 -0.49
N PHE A 642 -41.31 -16.01 0.84
CA PHE A 642 -41.84 -17.13 1.62
C PHE A 642 -43.33 -17.31 1.36
N VAL A 643 -44.08 -16.21 1.35
CA VAL A 643 -45.53 -16.21 1.19
C VAL A 643 -45.90 -16.61 -0.24
N ALA A 644 -45.15 -16.11 -1.24
CA ALA A 644 -45.35 -16.51 -2.63
C ALA A 644 -45.05 -18.00 -2.87
N THR A 645 -44.09 -18.59 -2.15
CA THR A 645 -43.65 -19.98 -2.36
C THR A 645 -44.52 -20.99 -1.59
N PHE A 646 -44.92 -20.67 -0.35
CA PHE A 646 -45.61 -21.61 0.55
C PHE A 646 -47.03 -21.17 0.95
N GLY A 647 -47.45 -19.94 0.66
CA GLY A 647 -48.77 -19.38 1.04
C GLY A 647 -48.75 -18.64 2.39
N GLU A 648 -49.74 -17.75 2.60
CA GLU A 648 -49.81 -16.84 3.76
C GLU A 648 -49.96 -17.53 5.13
N LYS A 649 -50.51 -18.75 5.18
CA LYS A 649 -50.89 -19.43 6.42
C LYS A 649 -50.05 -20.67 6.75
N VAL A 650 -48.98 -20.95 6.00
CA VAL A 650 -48.14 -22.13 6.23
C VAL A 650 -47.04 -21.80 7.25
N ARG A 651 -46.94 -22.62 8.30
CA ARG A 651 -45.87 -22.50 9.30
C ARG A 651 -44.61 -23.21 8.80
N VAL A 652 -43.43 -22.72 9.20
CA VAL A 652 -42.14 -23.32 8.79
C VAL A 652 -42.07 -24.82 9.13
N ASP A 653 -42.68 -25.21 10.25
CA ASP A 653 -42.70 -26.59 10.75
C ASP A 653 -43.60 -27.53 9.91
N GLU A 654 -44.47 -26.99 9.05
CA GLU A 654 -45.39 -27.73 8.18
C GLU A 654 -44.79 -27.97 6.78
N ILE A 655 -43.61 -27.40 6.49
CA ILE A 655 -42.93 -27.51 5.19
C ILE A 655 -42.06 -28.77 5.17
N PRO A 656 -42.17 -29.64 4.15
CA PRO A 656 -41.26 -30.77 4.00
C PRO A 656 -39.79 -30.34 4.03
N SER A 657 -38.95 -31.04 4.81
CA SER A 657 -37.54 -30.69 5.02
C SER A 657 -36.75 -30.43 3.74
N ASP A 658 -37.02 -31.19 2.68
CA ASP A 658 -36.35 -31.04 1.38
C ASP A 658 -36.75 -29.75 0.66
N LYS A 659 -38.05 -29.42 0.65
CA LYS A 659 -38.56 -28.16 0.07
C LYS A 659 -38.07 -26.94 0.86
N TRP A 660 -38.02 -27.04 2.19
CA TRP A 660 -37.46 -25.98 3.03
C TRP A 660 -35.96 -25.79 2.77
N ARG A 661 -35.21 -26.88 2.63
CA ARG A 661 -33.78 -26.85 2.30
C ARG A 661 -33.55 -26.21 0.93
N GLU A 662 -34.32 -26.60 -0.07
CA GLU A 662 -34.24 -26.04 -1.42
C GLU A 662 -34.58 -24.54 -1.45
N TYR A 663 -35.70 -24.14 -0.85
CA TYR A 663 -36.06 -22.72 -0.74
C TYR A 663 -35.01 -21.91 0.03
N SER A 664 -34.52 -22.42 1.17
CA SER A 664 -33.52 -21.75 1.98
C SER A 664 -32.20 -21.58 1.22
N LYS A 665 -31.80 -22.61 0.46
CA LYS A 665 -30.63 -22.58 -0.41
C LYS A 665 -30.80 -21.55 -1.53
N ASN A 666 -31.90 -21.62 -2.29
CA ASN A 666 -32.18 -20.70 -3.40
C ASN A 666 -32.29 -19.24 -2.92
N LYS A 667 -32.93 -19.02 -1.77
CA LYS A 667 -33.01 -17.70 -1.14
C LYS A 667 -31.64 -17.19 -0.72
N TYR A 668 -30.83 -18.03 -0.09
CA TYR A 668 -29.47 -17.67 0.31
C TYR A 668 -28.61 -17.33 -0.90
N GLU A 669 -28.65 -18.14 -1.96
CA GLU A 669 -27.91 -17.92 -3.21
C GLU A 669 -28.36 -16.63 -3.92
N ALA A 670 -29.67 -16.36 -3.98
CA ALA A 670 -30.19 -15.12 -4.54
C ALA A 670 -29.74 -13.88 -3.76
N ILE A 671 -29.78 -13.93 -2.42
CA ILE A 671 -29.29 -12.83 -1.55
C ILE A 671 -27.79 -12.64 -1.74
N LYS A 672 -27.01 -13.72 -1.78
CA LYS A 672 -25.57 -13.68 -2.00
C LYS A 672 -25.25 -13.01 -3.34
N LYS A 673 -25.87 -13.48 -4.43
CA LYS A 673 -25.71 -12.90 -5.77
C LYS A 673 -26.10 -11.43 -5.82
N ARG A 674 -27.22 -11.05 -5.18
CA ARG A 674 -27.65 -9.65 -5.08
C ARG A 674 -26.59 -8.78 -4.42
N ASN A 675 -26.03 -9.23 -3.29
CA ASN A 675 -25.03 -8.48 -2.54
C ASN A 675 -23.69 -8.37 -3.29
N GLU A 676 -23.26 -9.43 -3.99
CA GLU A 676 -22.08 -9.43 -4.85
C GLU A 676 -22.23 -8.43 -6.01
N LEU A 677 -23.36 -8.49 -6.73
CA LEU A 677 -23.67 -7.54 -7.80
C LEU A 677 -23.75 -6.10 -7.30
N ASN A 678 -24.38 -5.87 -6.14
CA ASN A 678 -24.46 -4.54 -5.53
C ASN A 678 -23.06 -3.96 -5.30
N SER A 679 -22.17 -4.76 -4.71
CA SER A 679 -20.79 -4.33 -4.41
C SER A 679 -20.01 -3.98 -5.68
N LEU A 680 -20.12 -4.81 -6.71
CA LEU A 680 -19.48 -4.58 -8.01
C LEU A 680 -20.07 -3.35 -8.73
N TRP A 681 -21.39 -3.17 -8.68
CA TRP A 681 -22.09 -2.07 -9.34
C TRP A 681 -21.74 -0.72 -8.73
N TYR A 682 -21.76 -0.64 -7.40
CA TYR A 682 -21.34 0.56 -6.67
C TYR A 682 -19.85 0.87 -6.91
N TRP A 683 -18.99 -0.15 -6.95
CA TRP A 683 -17.58 0.03 -7.29
C TRP A 683 -17.37 0.62 -8.69
N LEU A 684 -18.12 0.15 -9.68
CA LEU A 684 -18.11 0.73 -11.03
C LEU A 684 -18.64 2.17 -11.02
N MET A 685 -19.72 2.44 -10.30
CA MET A 685 -20.28 3.79 -10.15
C MET A 685 -19.25 4.77 -9.57
N TYR A 686 -18.51 4.40 -8.51
CA TYR A 686 -17.46 5.24 -7.94
C TYR A 686 -16.39 5.58 -8.96
N ARG A 687 -15.95 4.58 -9.73
CA ARG A 687 -14.95 4.78 -10.77
C ARG A 687 -15.42 5.77 -11.83
N LEU A 688 -16.68 5.66 -12.28
CA LEU A 688 -17.26 6.58 -13.27
C LEU A 688 -17.43 7.99 -12.71
N VAL A 689 -17.93 8.14 -11.48
CA VAL A 689 -18.06 9.43 -10.78
C VAL A 689 -16.70 10.10 -10.61
N MET A 690 -15.67 9.35 -10.23
CA MET A 690 -14.30 9.85 -10.10
C MET A 690 -13.68 10.22 -11.46
N ALA A 691 -13.87 9.39 -12.49
CA ALA A 691 -13.38 9.67 -13.84
C ALA A 691 -14.05 10.91 -14.44
N GLU A 692 -15.35 11.12 -14.19
CA GLU A 692 -16.06 12.32 -14.62
C GLU A 692 -15.55 13.57 -13.88
N HIS A 693 -15.34 13.48 -12.57
CA HIS A 693 -14.83 14.60 -11.78
C HIS A 693 -13.47 15.09 -12.28
N PHE A 694 -12.58 14.16 -12.64
CA PHE A 694 -11.23 14.45 -13.13
C PHE A 694 -11.11 14.46 -14.66
N ARG A 695 -12.23 14.53 -15.40
CA ARG A 695 -12.27 14.38 -16.87
C ARG A 695 -11.24 15.25 -17.61
N ASN A 696 -11.03 16.48 -17.11
CA ASN A 696 -10.18 17.49 -17.75
C ASN A 696 -8.85 17.74 -17.00
N ASP A 697 -8.58 17.02 -15.92
CA ASP A 697 -7.37 17.21 -15.12
C ASP A 697 -6.22 16.32 -15.63
N VAL A 698 -4.97 16.78 -15.43
CA VAL A 698 -3.78 15.93 -15.48
C VAL A 698 -3.59 15.29 -14.11
N LEU A 699 -3.49 13.97 -14.09
CA LEU A 699 -3.48 13.16 -12.89
C LEU A 699 -2.13 12.47 -12.71
N PHE A 700 -1.70 12.40 -11.45
CA PHE A 700 -0.54 11.65 -11.02
C PHE A 700 -0.94 10.62 -9.98
N PHE A 701 -0.47 9.39 -10.15
CA PHE A 701 -0.78 8.29 -9.24
C PHE A 701 0.42 7.98 -8.37
N ALA A 702 0.47 8.57 -7.18
CA ALA A 702 1.50 8.21 -6.21
C ALA A 702 1.50 6.70 -5.92
N HIS A 703 2.69 6.11 -5.82
CA HIS A 703 2.86 4.68 -5.57
C HIS A 703 3.39 4.41 -4.16
N ASN A 704 2.99 3.28 -3.60
CA ASN A 704 3.57 2.65 -2.40
C ASN A 704 4.05 1.23 -2.76
N MET A 705 4.59 0.48 -1.79
CA MET A 705 5.05 -0.89 -2.01
C MET A 705 4.67 -1.87 -0.90
N ASP A 706 4.63 -3.15 -1.22
CA ASP A 706 4.55 -4.22 -0.22
C ASP A 706 5.94 -4.54 0.39
N PHE A 707 5.97 -5.39 1.41
CA PHE A 707 7.21 -5.76 2.12
C PHE A 707 8.27 -6.45 1.25
N ARG A 708 7.91 -6.88 0.03
CA ARG A 708 8.79 -7.57 -0.92
C ARG A 708 9.28 -6.64 -2.03
N GLY A 709 8.82 -5.40 -2.02
CA GLY A 709 9.17 -4.38 -3.00
C GLY A 709 8.21 -4.27 -4.18
N ARG A 710 7.11 -5.05 -4.26
CA ARG A 710 6.14 -4.86 -5.38
C ARG A 710 5.43 -3.53 -5.21
N VAL A 711 5.34 -2.79 -6.30
CA VAL A 711 4.86 -1.40 -6.33
C VAL A 711 3.37 -1.37 -6.68
N TYR A 712 2.61 -0.43 -6.10
CA TYR A 712 1.18 -0.27 -6.32
C TYR A 712 0.76 1.22 -6.22
N PRO A 713 -0.17 1.72 -7.05
CA PRO A 713 -0.82 3.00 -6.82
C PRO A 713 -1.49 3.05 -5.44
N ILE A 714 -1.48 4.22 -4.81
CA ILE A 714 -2.19 4.46 -3.55
C ILE A 714 -3.70 4.55 -3.82
N SER A 715 -4.11 5.20 -4.91
CA SER A 715 -5.53 5.37 -5.24
C SER A 715 -6.20 4.03 -5.59
N PRO A 716 -7.23 3.59 -4.84
CA PRO A 716 -7.89 2.32 -5.09
C PRO A 716 -9.03 2.44 -6.12
N TYR A 717 -9.65 3.62 -6.28
CA TYR A 717 -10.87 3.81 -7.08
C TYR A 717 -10.61 3.77 -8.59
N LEU A 718 -9.54 4.43 -9.02
CA LEU A 718 -9.13 4.54 -10.41
C LEU A 718 -7.60 4.52 -10.45
N SER A 719 -7.03 3.56 -11.17
CA SER A 719 -5.61 3.52 -11.49
C SER A 719 -5.35 2.55 -12.65
N HIS A 720 -4.19 2.67 -13.29
CA HIS A 720 -3.79 1.82 -14.41
C HIS A 720 -3.54 0.35 -13.99
N MET A 721 -3.39 0.06 -12.69
CA MET A 721 -3.32 -1.31 -12.17
C MET A 721 -4.68 -2.00 -12.03
N GLY A 722 -5.78 -1.29 -12.29
CA GLY A 722 -7.13 -1.83 -12.25
C GLY A 722 -7.45 -2.83 -13.37
N ASP A 723 -8.73 -3.15 -13.47
CA ASP A 723 -9.34 -4.00 -14.51
C ASP A 723 -9.34 -3.33 -15.90
N ASP A 724 -9.79 -4.07 -16.93
CA ASP A 724 -9.89 -3.62 -18.33
C ASP A 724 -10.58 -2.24 -18.45
N ILE A 725 -11.68 -2.02 -17.71
CA ILE A 725 -12.39 -0.74 -17.65
C ILE A 725 -11.45 0.36 -17.15
N SER A 726 -10.78 0.16 -16.01
CA SER A 726 -9.87 1.15 -15.43
C SER A 726 -8.73 1.51 -16.39
N ARG A 727 -8.17 0.51 -17.08
CA ARG A 727 -7.09 0.70 -18.06
C ARG A 727 -7.56 1.45 -19.30
N SER A 728 -8.76 1.16 -19.79
CA SER A 728 -9.34 1.85 -20.95
C SER A 728 -9.67 3.32 -20.69
N LEU A 729 -10.01 3.65 -19.44
CA LEU A 729 -10.32 5.01 -18.99
C LEU A 729 -9.08 5.89 -18.85
N LEU A 730 -7.88 5.31 -18.82
CA LEU A 730 -6.63 6.04 -18.59
C LEU A 730 -5.73 6.00 -19.83
N ARG A 731 -5.17 7.16 -20.16
CA ARG A 731 -4.13 7.31 -21.19
C ARG A 731 -3.06 8.27 -20.70
N PHE A 732 -1.88 8.26 -21.31
CA PHE A 732 -0.85 9.23 -20.95
C PHE A 732 -1.33 10.65 -21.24
N ALA A 733 -1.08 11.57 -20.31
CA ALA A 733 -1.39 12.98 -20.53
C ALA A 733 -0.42 13.60 -21.55
N GLU A 734 0.87 13.28 -21.42
CA GLU A 734 1.88 13.53 -22.44
C GLU A 734 1.52 12.73 -23.70
N GLY A 735 1.61 13.35 -24.88
CA GLY A 735 1.44 12.66 -26.16
C GLY A 735 2.75 12.62 -26.91
N LYS A 736 2.98 11.57 -27.70
CA LYS A 736 4.16 11.46 -28.59
C LYS A 736 3.72 11.10 -30.00
N GLN A 737 4.39 11.67 -30.99
CA GLN A 737 4.17 11.29 -32.38
C GLN A 737 4.48 9.80 -32.56
N LEU A 738 3.68 9.09 -33.36
CA LEU A 738 3.90 7.66 -33.62
C LEU A 738 5.28 7.39 -34.26
N GLY A 739 5.76 8.30 -35.09
CA GLY A 739 6.97 8.10 -35.89
C GLY A 739 6.81 6.98 -36.91
N ASP A 740 7.93 6.50 -37.45
CA ASP A 740 7.93 5.57 -38.57
C ASP A 740 7.35 4.18 -38.22
N ASP A 741 7.56 3.72 -36.97
CA ASP A 741 7.16 2.37 -36.55
C ASP A 741 6.08 2.33 -35.46
N GLY A 742 5.71 3.46 -34.85
CA GLY A 742 4.71 3.46 -33.77
C GLY A 742 3.33 2.98 -34.24
N PHE A 743 2.96 3.21 -35.51
CA PHE A 743 1.70 2.67 -36.03
C PHE A 743 1.71 1.15 -36.12
N ARG A 744 2.87 0.51 -36.40
CA ARG A 744 3.01 -0.95 -36.35
C ARG A 744 2.75 -1.47 -34.95
N TRP A 745 3.31 -0.83 -33.92
CA TRP A 745 3.07 -1.19 -32.52
C TRP A 745 1.62 -1.01 -32.09
N LEU A 746 0.95 0.04 -32.57
CA LEU A 746 -0.47 0.25 -32.30
C LEU A 746 -1.35 -0.86 -32.90
N LYS A 747 -1.04 -1.29 -34.13
CA LYS A 747 -1.70 -2.45 -34.77
C LYS A 747 -1.51 -3.72 -33.95
N LEU A 748 -0.27 -4.03 -33.57
CA LEU A 748 0.07 -5.20 -32.78
C LEU A 748 -0.63 -5.19 -31.43
N HIS A 749 -0.64 -4.05 -30.76
CA HIS A 749 -1.31 -3.89 -29.48
C HIS A 749 -2.81 -4.19 -29.59
N CYS A 750 -3.48 -3.64 -30.61
CA CYS A 750 -4.89 -3.93 -30.87
C CYS A 750 -5.13 -5.44 -31.04
N ILE A 751 -4.31 -6.14 -31.84
CA ILE A 751 -4.44 -7.60 -32.01
C ILE A 751 -4.15 -8.37 -30.72
N ASN A 752 -3.12 -7.98 -29.97
CA ASN A 752 -2.76 -8.64 -28.71
C ASN A 752 -3.92 -8.57 -27.69
N LEU A 753 -4.62 -7.43 -27.61
CA LEU A 753 -5.77 -7.23 -26.72
C LEU A 753 -6.98 -8.10 -27.08
N THR A 754 -7.13 -8.49 -28.35
CA THR A 754 -8.20 -9.42 -28.76
C THR A 754 -8.04 -10.79 -28.13
N GLY A 755 -6.80 -11.16 -27.78
CA GLY A 755 -6.44 -12.49 -27.32
C GLY A 755 -6.40 -13.57 -28.40
N HIS A 756 -6.69 -13.22 -29.66
CA HIS A 756 -6.48 -14.09 -30.81
C HIS A 756 -4.99 -14.14 -31.20
N LEU A 757 -4.59 -15.20 -31.90
CA LEU A 757 -3.23 -15.33 -32.47
C LEU A 757 -2.08 -15.24 -31.45
N LYS A 758 -2.33 -15.56 -30.17
CA LYS A 758 -1.31 -15.57 -29.09
C LYS A 758 -0.09 -16.44 -29.42
N ARG A 759 -0.25 -17.46 -30.26
CA ARG A 759 0.80 -18.41 -30.67
C ARG A 759 1.43 -18.08 -32.04
N GLU A 760 0.97 -17.03 -32.69
CA GLU A 760 1.44 -16.64 -34.02
C GLU A 760 2.55 -15.60 -33.96
N SER A 761 3.27 -15.48 -35.08
CA SER A 761 4.33 -14.49 -35.26
C SER A 761 3.81 -13.07 -35.37
N ILE A 762 4.69 -12.09 -35.18
CA ILE A 762 4.39 -10.66 -35.35
C ILE A 762 3.84 -10.38 -36.77
N GLU A 763 4.43 -10.99 -37.80
CA GLU A 763 4.02 -10.80 -39.20
C GLU A 763 2.60 -11.32 -39.43
N ASN A 764 2.25 -12.49 -38.88
CA ASN A 764 0.91 -13.06 -39.00
C ASN A 764 -0.13 -12.21 -38.26
N ARG A 765 0.22 -11.64 -37.10
CA ARG A 765 -0.65 -10.70 -36.36
C ARG A 765 -0.92 -9.44 -37.18
N LEU A 766 0.10 -8.86 -37.81
CA LEU A 766 -0.05 -7.70 -38.70
C LEU A 766 -0.86 -8.03 -39.96
N ALA A 767 -0.62 -9.17 -40.59
CA ALA A 767 -1.40 -9.60 -41.75
C ALA A 767 -2.88 -9.83 -41.40
N PHE A 768 -3.16 -10.33 -40.19
CA PHE A 768 -4.53 -10.45 -39.70
C PHE A 768 -5.17 -9.10 -39.42
N PHE A 769 -4.42 -8.14 -38.86
CA PHE A 769 -4.87 -6.77 -38.67
C PHE A 769 -5.44 -6.16 -39.95
N GLU A 770 -4.70 -6.24 -41.06
CA GLU A 770 -5.16 -5.65 -42.33
C GLU A 770 -6.49 -6.26 -42.81
N LYS A 771 -6.71 -7.55 -42.58
CA LYS A 771 -7.97 -8.24 -42.94
C LYS A 771 -9.15 -7.78 -42.10
N ILE A 772 -8.92 -7.38 -40.84
CA ILE A 772 -9.99 -7.01 -39.91
C ILE A 772 -10.14 -5.50 -39.72
N LEU A 773 -9.30 -4.69 -40.38
CA LEU A 773 -9.34 -3.23 -40.30
C LEU A 773 -10.77 -2.63 -40.47
N PRO A 774 -11.63 -3.11 -41.39
CA PRO A 774 -13.01 -2.63 -41.47
C PRO A 774 -13.81 -2.81 -40.17
N LYS A 775 -13.62 -3.92 -39.44
CA LYS A 775 -14.29 -4.19 -38.16
C LYS A 775 -13.74 -3.32 -37.02
N ILE A 776 -12.45 -3.01 -37.08
CA ILE A 776 -11.79 -2.08 -36.14
C ILE A 776 -12.38 -0.68 -36.33
N LEU A 777 -12.49 -0.22 -37.59
CA LEU A 777 -13.07 1.07 -37.91
C LEU A 777 -14.56 1.14 -37.58
N ASP A 778 -15.34 0.09 -37.83
CA ASP A 778 -16.74 0.00 -37.39
C ASP A 778 -16.86 0.09 -35.87
N SER A 779 -16.05 -0.67 -35.13
CA SER A 779 -16.03 -0.63 -33.66
C SER A 779 -15.71 0.76 -33.13
N ALA A 780 -14.81 1.50 -33.78
CA ALA A 780 -14.44 2.86 -33.40
C ALA A 780 -15.51 3.91 -33.77
N ASN A 781 -16.26 3.71 -34.85
CA ASN A 781 -17.26 4.66 -35.33
C ASN A 781 -18.64 4.44 -34.70
N ASN A 782 -19.05 3.17 -34.54
CA ASN A 782 -20.37 2.75 -34.08
C ASN A 782 -20.27 1.71 -32.95
N PRO A 783 -19.66 2.05 -31.80
CA PRO A 783 -19.27 1.07 -30.76
C PRO A 783 -20.44 0.24 -30.20
N LEU A 784 -21.64 0.80 -30.11
CA LEU A 784 -22.82 0.13 -29.53
C LEU A 784 -23.82 -0.37 -30.59
N ASN A 785 -23.84 0.26 -31.76
CA ASN A 785 -24.86 0.04 -32.80
C ASN A 785 -24.34 -0.70 -34.05
N GLY A 786 -23.02 -0.82 -34.22
CA GLY A 786 -22.40 -1.55 -35.33
C GLY A 786 -22.30 -3.06 -35.08
N ASP A 787 -21.27 -3.68 -35.66
CA ASP A 787 -20.99 -5.12 -35.57
C ASP A 787 -20.56 -5.56 -34.16
N ARG A 788 -20.13 -4.61 -33.32
CA ARG A 788 -19.67 -4.82 -31.94
C ARG A 788 -18.58 -5.89 -31.85
N TRP A 789 -17.68 -5.92 -32.84
CA TRP A 789 -16.59 -6.89 -32.90
C TRP A 789 -15.70 -6.84 -31.65
N TRP A 790 -15.38 -5.63 -31.17
CA TRP A 790 -14.55 -5.41 -30.00
C TRP A 790 -15.02 -6.14 -28.73
N MET A 791 -16.34 -6.35 -28.56
CA MET A 791 -16.93 -7.04 -27.40
C MET A 791 -16.59 -8.54 -27.33
N ARG A 792 -15.99 -9.11 -28.38
CA ARG A 792 -15.59 -10.52 -28.46
C ARG A 792 -14.14 -10.76 -28.01
N SER A 793 -13.41 -9.69 -27.71
CA SER A 793 -12.00 -9.70 -27.30
C SER A 793 -11.85 -10.18 -25.85
N ASP A 794 -10.65 -10.67 -25.51
CA ASP A 794 -10.27 -10.95 -24.12
C ASP A 794 -10.29 -9.67 -23.26
N GLU A 795 -9.81 -8.55 -23.80
CA GLU A 795 -9.79 -7.22 -23.16
C GLU A 795 -10.64 -6.22 -23.97
N PRO A 796 -11.97 -6.28 -23.87
CA PRO A 796 -12.87 -5.56 -24.78
C PRO A 796 -12.71 -4.04 -24.72
N TRP A 797 -12.65 -3.44 -23.54
CA TRP A 797 -12.61 -1.98 -23.38
C TRP A 797 -11.28 -1.37 -23.86
N GLN A 798 -10.16 -1.99 -23.52
CA GLN A 798 -8.86 -1.61 -24.08
C GLN A 798 -8.82 -1.81 -25.61
N THR A 799 -9.44 -2.89 -26.13
CA THR A 799 -9.52 -3.10 -27.59
C THR A 799 -10.29 -1.97 -28.27
N LEU A 800 -11.41 -1.53 -27.69
CA LEU A 800 -12.17 -0.40 -28.20
C LEU A 800 -11.36 0.90 -28.16
N ALA A 801 -10.63 1.17 -27.07
CA ALA A 801 -9.74 2.32 -26.97
C ALA A 801 -8.66 2.31 -28.07
N ALA A 802 -8.07 1.14 -28.36
CA ALA A 802 -7.12 0.97 -29.46
C ALA A 802 -7.79 1.19 -30.83
N CYS A 803 -9.02 0.70 -31.03
CA CYS A 803 -9.77 0.94 -32.28
C CYS A 803 -9.97 2.45 -32.53
N ILE A 804 -10.33 3.20 -31.49
CA ILE A 804 -10.54 4.66 -31.55
C ILE A 804 -9.21 5.36 -31.89
N GLU A 805 -8.12 5.01 -31.21
CA GLU A 805 -6.79 5.59 -31.47
C GLU A 805 -6.32 5.31 -32.92
N ILE A 806 -6.56 4.10 -33.43
CA ILE A 806 -6.22 3.71 -34.81
C ILE A 806 -7.03 4.51 -35.83
N ARG A 807 -8.35 4.66 -35.61
CA ARG A 807 -9.23 5.47 -36.46
C ARG A 807 -8.70 6.90 -36.54
N ASP A 808 -8.33 7.49 -35.40
CA ASP A 808 -7.87 8.86 -35.32
C ASP A 808 -6.48 9.04 -35.98
N ALA A 809 -5.58 8.07 -35.80
CA ALA A 809 -4.31 8.03 -36.50
C ALA A 809 -4.49 7.97 -38.03
N LEU A 810 -5.41 7.15 -38.54
CA LEU A 810 -5.70 7.07 -39.98
C LEU A 810 -6.36 8.35 -40.52
N ARG A 811 -7.25 8.97 -39.74
CA ARG A 811 -7.91 10.24 -40.10
C ARG A 811 -6.98 11.44 -40.12
N SER A 812 -5.83 11.37 -39.43
CA SER A 812 -4.82 12.43 -39.46
C SER A 812 -4.16 12.64 -40.84
N GLY A 813 -4.41 11.74 -41.81
CA GLY A 813 -3.82 11.76 -43.14
C GLY A 813 -2.42 11.14 -43.18
N ASN A 814 -1.58 11.42 -42.17
CA ASN A 814 -0.28 10.79 -41.99
C ASN A 814 -0.11 10.23 -40.56
N PRO A 815 -0.32 8.90 -40.37
CA PRO A 815 -0.19 8.27 -39.06
C PRO A 815 1.14 8.51 -38.35
N SER A 816 2.27 8.66 -39.07
CA SER A 816 3.58 8.88 -38.43
C SER A 816 3.63 10.18 -37.59
N THR A 817 2.88 11.21 -38.01
CA THR A 817 2.83 12.50 -37.32
C THR A 817 1.72 12.59 -36.27
N PHE A 818 0.84 11.58 -36.19
CA PHE A 818 -0.23 11.54 -35.22
C PHE A 818 0.32 11.46 -33.79
N VAL A 819 -0.13 12.34 -32.91
CA VAL A 819 0.27 12.38 -31.50
C VAL A 819 -0.60 11.39 -30.73
N SER A 820 -0.03 10.23 -30.42
CA SER A 820 -0.72 9.18 -29.68
C SER A 820 -0.47 9.29 -28.19
N HIS A 821 -1.51 8.98 -27.43
CA HIS A 821 -1.53 8.99 -25.97
C HIS A 821 -1.76 7.58 -25.37
N LEU A 822 -2.11 6.61 -26.22
CA LEU A 822 -2.44 5.28 -25.79
C LEU A 822 -1.17 4.55 -25.31
N PRO A 823 -1.15 4.04 -24.06
CA PRO A 823 -0.06 3.18 -23.60
C PRO A 823 -0.02 1.88 -24.40
N ILE A 824 1.16 1.46 -24.84
CA ILE A 824 1.38 0.18 -25.50
C ILE A 824 2.04 -0.79 -24.51
N HIS A 825 1.43 -1.96 -24.35
CA HIS A 825 1.80 -2.93 -23.32
C HIS A 825 2.73 -4.00 -23.88
N GLN A 826 3.78 -4.35 -23.14
CA GLN A 826 4.64 -5.52 -23.38
C GLN A 826 4.69 -6.35 -22.10
N ASP A 827 4.25 -7.60 -22.18
CA ASP A 827 4.05 -8.47 -21.00
C ASP A 827 5.01 -9.65 -20.99
N GLY A 828 5.50 -10.01 -19.81
CA GLY A 828 6.30 -11.22 -19.61
C GLY A 828 5.43 -12.48 -19.74
N SER A 829 5.85 -13.45 -20.56
CA SER A 829 5.03 -14.66 -20.84
C SER A 829 4.58 -15.43 -19.59
N CYS A 830 5.53 -15.70 -18.69
CA CYS A 830 5.32 -16.18 -17.33
C CYS A 830 6.49 -15.71 -16.48
N ASN A 831 6.44 -14.46 -16.02
CA ASN A 831 7.60 -13.77 -15.46
C ASN A 831 8.27 -14.51 -14.30
N GLY A 832 7.50 -15.09 -13.38
CA GLY A 832 8.05 -15.93 -12.31
C GLY A 832 8.89 -17.10 -12.82
N LEU A 833 8.45 -17.82 -13.87
CA LEU A 833 9.23 -18.89 -14.50
C LEU A 833 10.43 -18.35 -15.30
N GLN A 834 10.32 -17.17 -15.92
CA GLN A 834 11.46 -16.51 -16.58
C GLN A 834 12.59 -16.25 -15.57
N HIS A 835 12.28 -15.71 -14.39
CA HIS A 835 13.26 -15.51 -13.33
C HIS A 835 13.84 -16.84 -12.81
N TYR A 836 13.02 -17.87 -12.61
CA TYR A 836 13.52 -19.19 -12.21
C TYR A 836 14.46 -19.81 -13.25
N ALA A 837 14.08 -19.78 -14.53
CA ALA A 837 14.90 -20.32 -15.61
C ALA A 837 16.23 -19.57 -15.73
N ALA A 838 16.22 -18.24 -15.56
CA ALA A 838 17.42 -17.42 -15.55
C ALA A 838 18.34 -17.70 -14.34
N LEU A 839 17.78 -17.88 -13.13
CA LEU A 839 18.54 -18.23 -11.93
C LEU A 839 19.15 -19.63 -12.01
N GLY A 840 18.39 -20.60 -12.52
CA GLY A 840 18.82 -21.99 -12.69
C GLY A 840 19.68 -22.24 -13.93
N ARG A 841 19.81 -21.24 -14.82
CA ARG A 841 20.35 -21.39 -16.19
C ARG A 841 19.67 -22.54 -16.95
N ASP A 842 18.37 -22.69 -16.78
CA ASP A 842 17.56 -23.77 -17.35
C ASP A 842 17.23 -23.48 -18.82
N ARG A 843 17.95 -24.12 -19.74
CA ARG A 843 17.80 -23.86 -21.18
C ARG A 843 16.45 -24.34 -21.72
N GLN A 844 15.99 -25.50 -21.27
CA GLN A 844 14.70 -26.06 -21.71
C GLN A 844 13.55 -25.22 -21.17
N GLY A 845 13.56 -24.94 -19.86
CA GLY A 845 12.59 -24.05 -19.23
C GLY A 845 12.61 -22.65 -19.85
N GLY A 846 13.80 -22.11 -20.12
CA GLY A 846 13.99 -20.82 -20.80
C GLY A 846 13.39 -20.78 -22.21
N SER A 847 13.41 -21.89 -22.96
CA SER A 847 12.75 -21.99 -24.26
C SER A 847 11.22 -21.92 -24.14
N GLU A 848 10.64 -22.51 -23.10
CA GLU A 848 9.18 -22.56 -22.87
C GLU A 848 8.60 -21.20 -22.44
N VAL A 849 9.45 -20.30 -21.92
CA VAL A 849 9.08 -18.96 -21.41
C VAL A 849 9.75 -17.82 -22.16
N ASN A 850 10.18 -18.08 -23.40
CA ASN A 850 10.70 -17.10 -24.35
C ASN A 850 11.97 -16.35 -23.86
N LEU A 851 12.84 -16.99 -23.08
CA LEU A 851 14.20 -16.47 -22.84
C LEU A 851 15.11 -16.67 -24.05
N LEU A 852 14.82 -17.68 -24.88
CA LEU A 852 15.58 -17.97 -26.09
C LEU A 852 14.90 -17.37 -27.33
N PRO A 853 15.68 -16.93 -28.33
CA PRO A 853 15.12 -16.46 -29.60
C PRO A 853 14.35 -17.57 -30.29
N SER A 854 13.16 -17.23 -30.80
CA SER A 854 12.29 -18.14 -31.53
C SER A 854 11.52 -17.37 -32.60
N LYS A 855 11.11 -18.07 -33.68
CA LYS A 855 10.24 -17.50 -34.72
C LYS A 855 8.80 -17.34 -34.25
N LEU A 856 8.33 -18.26 -33.41
CA LEU A 856 6.99 -18.26 -32.82
C LEU A 856 7.09 -18.13 -31.30
N PRO A 857 6.13 -17.45 -30.64
CA PRO A 857 6.08 -17.38 -29.20
C PRO A 857 5.81 -18.78 -28.60
N ALA A 858 6.61 -19.17 -27.62
CA ALA A 858 6.35 -20.33 -26.79
C ALA A 858 5.20 -20.04 -25.81
N ASP A 859 4.42 -21.08 -25.53
CA ASP A 859 3.23 -21.02 -24.67
C ASP A 859 3.32 -22.16 -23.64
N VAL A 860 4.06 -21.91 -22.55
CA VAL A 860 4.30 -22.87 -21.45
C VAL A 860 3.01 -23.55 -20.98
N TYR A 861 1.90 -22.80 -20.93
CA TYR A 861 0.61 -23.32 -20.50
C TYR A 861 0.08 -24.43 -21.43
N SER A 862 0.34 -24.31 -22.73
CA SER A 862 -0.07 -25.32 -23.71
C SER A 862 0.87 -26.51 -23.73
N SER A 863 2.18 -26.27 -23.56
CA SER A 863 3.15 -27.35 -23.36
C SER A 863 2.80 -28.20 -22.16
N VAL A 864 2.50 -27.57 -21.01
CA VAL A 864 2.09 -28.28 -19.80
C VAL A 864 0.76 -29.01 -20.00
N ALA A 865 -0.23 -28.39 -20.68
CA ALA A 865 -1.52 -29.02 -20.93
C ALA A 865 -1.37 -30.30 -21.77
N LYS A 866 -0.49 -30.26 -22.78
CA LYS A 866 -0.16 -31.42 -23.61
C LYS A 866 0.46 -32.55 -22.77
N ARG A 867 1.43 -32.23 -21.90
CA ARG A 867 2.06 -33.21 -21.00
C ARG A 867 1.08 -33.82 -19.99
N VAL A 868 0.10 -33.03 -19.52
CA VAL A 868 -0.96 -33.53 -18.63
C VAL A 868 -1.87 -34.51 -19.38
N GLU A 869 -2.23 -34.21 -20.63
CA GLU A 869 -3.01 -35.12 -21.47
C GLU A 869 -2.23 -36.41 -21.79
N GLU A 870 -0.93 -36.32 -22.11
CA GLU A 870 -0.07 -37.49 -22.32
C GLU A 870 -0.05 -38.40 -21.09
N LYS A 871 0.15 -37.83 -19.89
CA LYS A 871 0.10 -38.60 -18.63
C LYS A 871 -1.27 -39.21 -18.36
N ARG A 872 -2.35 -38.57 -18.80
CA ARG A 872 -3.71 -39.12 -18.67
C ARG A 872 -3.94 -40.30 -19.60
N LEU A 873 -3.45 -40.23 -20.84
CA LEU A 873 -3.50 -41.34 -21.79
C LEU A 873 -2.68 -42.54 -21.32
N GLU A 874 -1.56 -42.30 -20.62
CA GLU A 874 -0.76 -43.35 -19.97
C GLU A 874 -1.56 -43.98 -18.82
N ASP A 875 -2.15 -43.17 -17.95
CA ASP A 875 -2.92 -43.64 -16.80
C ASP A 875 -4.20 -44.39 -17.17
N GLU A 876 -4.85 -44.04 -18.30
CA GLU A 876 -5.98 -44.81 -18.87
C GLU A 876 -5.60 -46.27 -19.18
N LYS A 877 -4.29 -46.56 -19.31
CA LYS A 877 -3.72 -47.89 -19.55
C LYS A 877 -2.93 -48.42 -18.34
N SER A 878 -3.02 -47.76 -17.18
CA SER A 878 -2.29 -48.15 -15.97
C SER A 878 -2.71 -49.54 -15.49
N ASP A 879 -1.76 -50.27 -14.92
CA ASP A 879 -2.02 -51.54 -14.22
C ASP A 879 -2.61 -51.31 -12.82
N ASP A 880 -2.56 -50.07 -12.31
CA ASP A 880 -3.22 -49.65 -11.07
C ASP A 880 -4.73 -49.40 -11.34
N PRO A 881 -5.64 -50.22 -10.75
CA PRO A 881 -7.07 -50.12 -11.01
C PRO A 881 -7.67 -48.75 -10.64
N ASP A 882 -7.22 -48.15 -9.53
CA ASP A 882 -7.79 -46.91 -9.01
C ASP A 882 -7.42 -45.71 -9.90
N VAL A 883 -6.16 -45.67 -10.35
CA VAL A 883 -5.67 -44.64 -11.27
C VAL A 883 -6.34 -44.77 -12.64
N LYS A 884 -6.47 -46.01 -13.13
CA LYS A 884 -7.12 -46.29 -14.41
C LYS A 884 -8.59 -45.92 -14.40
N GLU A 885 -9.33 -46.32 -13.37
CA GLU A 885 -10.75 -46.00 -13.22
C GLU A 885 -10.98 -44.49 -13.20
N LEU A 886 -10.17 -43.75 -12.43
CA LEU A 886 -10.29 -42.29 -12.34
C LEU A 886 -9.94 -41.58 -13.66
N ALA A 887 -8.90 -42.03 -14.36
CA ALA A 887 -8.49 -41.44 -15.64
C ALA A 887 -9.54 -41.70 -16.75
N VAL A 888 -10.13 -42.89 -16.77
CA VAL A 888 -11.22 -43.25 -17.69
C VAL A 888 -12.52 -42.49 -17.35
N ALA A 889 -12.86 -42.36 -16.07
CA ALA A 889 -14.00 -41.54 -15.63
C ALA A 889 -13.82 -40.06 -16.02
N LEU A 890 -12.61 -39.53 -15.86
CA LEU A 890 -12.29 -38.17 -16.34
C LEU A 890 -12.38 -38.07 -17.86
N ARG A 891 -11.96 -39.08 -18.63
CA ARG A 891 -12.15 -39.11 -20.10
C ARG A 891 -13.63 -39.05 -20.48
N ALA A 892 -14.49 -39.75 -19.76
CA ALA A 892 -15.93 -39.71 -20.02
C ALA A 892 -16.52 -38.31 -19.76
N ALA A 893 -16.08 -37.63 -18.69
CA ALA A 893 -16.51 -36.28 -18.35
C ALA A 893 -15.86 -35.18 -19.22
N LEU A 894 -14.62 -35.42 -19.69
CA LEU A 894 -13.81 -34.52 -20.51
C LEU A 894 -13.25 -35.29 -21.71
N PRO A 895 -14.05 -35.47 -22.78
CA PRO A 895 -13.68 -36.34 -23.90
C PRO A 895 -12.51 -35.79 -24.72
N TYR A 896 -12.39 -34.46 -24.79
CA TYR A 896 -11.34 -33.75 -25.51
C TYR A 896 -10.06 -33.56 -24.66
N PRO A 897 -8.90 -33.25 -25.28
CA PRO A 897 -7.67 -32.98 -24.56
C PRO A 897 -7.81 -31.87 -23.52
N VAL A 898 -7.14 -32.00 -22.38
CA VAL A 898 -7.22 -31.01 -21.29
C VAL A 898 -6.96 -29.59 -21.80
N PRO A 899 -7.92 -28.64 -21.70
CA PRO A 899 -7.73 -27.30 -22.22
C PRO A 899 -6.68 -26.52 -21.48
N ARG A 900 -5.93 -25.70 -22.21
CA ARG A 900 -5.01 -24.69 -21.66
C ARG A 900 -5.65 -23.86 -20.55
N LYS A 901 -6.92 -23.44 -20.72
CA LYS A 901 -7.64 -22.58 -19.76
C LYS A 901 -7.80 -23.24 -18.39
N VAL A 902 -7.97 -24.57 -18.34
CA VAL A 902 -8.17 -25.32 -17.09
C VAL A 902 -6.93 -25.28 -16.20
N ILE A 903 -5.74 -25.40 -16.79
CA ILE A 903 -4.49 -25.46 -16.02
C ILE A 903 -3.71 -24.13 -15.96
N LYS A 904 -4.05 -23.14 -16.81
CA LYS A 904 -3.32 -21.86 -16.92
C LYS A 904 -3.13 -21.22 -15.54
N GLN A 905 -4.22 -21.07 -14.78
CA GLN A 905 -4.18 -20.42 -13.47
C GLN A 905 -3.27 -21.19 -12.50
N THR A 906 -3.35 -22.52 -12.49
CA THR A 906 -2.50 -23.37 -11.67
C THR A 906 -1.03 -23.18 -12.02
N VAL A 907 -0.65 -23.28 -13.30
CA VAL A 907 0.73 -23.07 -13.76
C VAL A 907 1.25 -21.68 -13.38
N MET A 908 0.45 -20.63 -13.61
CA MET A 908 0.81 -19.26 -13.24
C MET A 908 1.04 -19.10 -11.73
N THR A 909 0.25 -19.77 -10.90
CA THR A 909 0.25 -19.54 -9.45
C THR A 909 1.15 -20.54 -8.69
N THR A 910 1.55 -21.66 -9.29
CA THR A 910 2.49 -22.62 -8.70
C THR A 910 3.87 -21.99 -8.46
N VAL A 911 4.37 -21.14 -9.36
CA VAL A 911 5.60 -20.38 -9.12
C VAL A 911 5.48 -19.42 -7.94
N TYR A 912 4.26 -18.92 -7.71
CA TYR A 912 3.93 -18.03 -6.60
C TYR A 912 3.51 -18.74 -5.31
N GLY A 913 3.77 -20.05 -5.21
CA GLY A 913 3.65 -20.81 -3.97
C GLY A 913 2.31 -21.49 -3.74
N VAL A 914 1.47 -21.62 -4.76
CA VAL A 914 0.23 -22.43 -4.65
C VAL A 914 0.57 -23.87 -4.27
N THR A 915 -0.21 -24.39 -3.32
CA THR A 915 -0.15 -25.76 -2.81
C THR A 915 -1.00 -26.69 -3.67
N MET A 916 -0.91 -28.00 -3.43
CA MET A 916 -1.76 -28.98 -4.12
C MET A 916 -3.25 -28.69 -3.91
N TYR A 917 -3.66 -28.37 -2.67
CA TYR A 917 -5.04 -28.00 -2.37
C TYR A 917 -5.51 -26.77 -3.16
N GLY A 918 -4.71 -25.70 -3.17
CA GLY A 918 -5.06 -24.49 -3.93
C GLY A 918 -5.17 -24.75 -5.43
N ALA A 919 -4.27 -25.55 -5.99
CA ALA A 919 -4.33 -25.98 -7.39
C ALA A 919 -5.59 -26.79 -7.70
N THR A 920 -5.96 -27.73 -6.81
CA THR A 920 -7.20 -28.50 -6.91
C THR A 920 -8.43 -27.58 -6.95
N GLN A 921 -8.50 -26.56 -6.08
CA GLN A 921 -9.64 -25.63 -6.09
C GLN A 921 -9.69 -24.77 -7.36
N GLN A 922 -8.54 -24.28 -7.84
CA GLN A 922 -8.47 -23.53 -9.09
C GLN A 922 -8.96 -24.35 -10.28
N ILE A 923 -8.47 -25.59 -10.42
CA ILE A 923 -8.89 -26.50 -11.49
C ILE A 923 -10.37 -26.85 -11.33
N LYS A 924 -10.84 -27.14 -10.11
CA LYS A 924 -12.25 -27.43 -9.83
C LYS A 924 -13.15 -26.29 -10.30
N ARG A 925 -12.77 -25.02 -10.06
CA ARG A 925 -13.52 -23.85 -10.56
C ARG A 925 -13.55 -23.79 -12.09
N GLN A 926 -12.44 -24.10 -12.76
CA GLN A 926 -12.40 -24.13 -14.23
C GLN A 926 -13.22 -25.28 -14.81
N LEU A 927 -13.21 -26.46 -14.18
CA LEU A 927 -14.06 -27.59 -14.60
C LEU A 927 -15.55 -27.25 -14.44
N LYS A 928 -15.94 -26.59 -13.34
CA LYS A 928 -17.31 -26.07 -13.18
C LYS A 928 -17.68 -25.05 -14.27
N ALA A 929 -16.75 -24.16 -14.64
CA ALA A 929 -16.97 -23.17 -15.68
C ALA A 929 -17.06 -23.79 -17.10
N LEU A 930 -16.65 -25.05 -17.26
CA LEU A 930 -16.88 -25.85 -18.46
C LEU A 930 -18.16 -26.69 -18.38
N GLU A 931 -19.00 -26.46 -17.37
CA GLU A 931 -20.27 -27.17 -17.16
C GLU A 931 -20.10 -28.69 -16.97
N ILE A 932 -18.95 -29.10 -16.43
CA ILE A 932 -18.69 -30.51 -16.10
C ILE A 932 -19.34 -30.81 -14.75
N GLU A 933 -20.50 -31.47 -14.81
CA GLU A 933 -21.25 -31.91 -13.63
C GLU A 933 -20.92 -33.37 -13.30
N SER A 934 -20.23 -33.59 -12.18
CA SER A 934 -19.90 -34.92 -11.67
C SER A 934 -19.76 -34.87 -10.15
N ASP A 935 -20.24 -35.89 -9.46
CA ASP A 935 -20.03 -36.06 -8.02
C ASP A 935 -18.54 -36.26 -7.67
N GLU A 936 -17.73 -36.66 -8.66
CA GLU A 936 -16.29 -36.89 -8.52
C GLU A 936 -15.43 -35.68 -8.90
N LEU A 937 -16.04 -34.51 -9.15
CA LEU A 937 -15.33 -33.31 -9.62
C LEU A 937 -14.12 -32.92 -8.76
N GLY A 938 -14.20 -33.16 -7.45
CA GLY A 938 -13.07 -32.95 -6.53
C GLY A 938 -11.89 -33.89 -6.80
N LYS A 939 -12.16 -35.17 -7.11
CA LYS A 939 -11.15 -36.17 -7.47
C LYS A 939 -10.52 -35.84 -8.82
N PHE A 940 -11.32 -35.48 -9.83
CA PHE A 940 -10.83 -35.04 -11.14
C PHE A 940 -9.90 -33.83 -11.04
N ALA A 941 -10.30 -32.82 -10.26
CA ALA A 941 -9.48 -31.64 -10.06
C ALA A 941 -8.16 -31.95 -9.34
N SER A 942 -8.21 -32.85 -8.34
CA SER A 942 -7.01 -33.30 -7.61
C SER A 942 -6.04 -34.06 -8.51
N TYR A 943 -6.57 -34.98 -9.33
CA TYR A 943 -5.82 -35.73 -10.33
C TYR A 943 -5.12 -34.79 -11.33
N LEU A 944 -5.86 -33.86 -11.93
CA LEU A 944 -5.30 -32.89 -12.88
C LEU A 944 -4.27 -31.97 -12.21
N ALA A 945 -4.47 -31.58 -10.94
CA ALA A 945 -3.48 -30.82 -10.19
C ALA A 945 -2.18 -31.61 -10.05
N GLN A 946 -2.24 -32.87 -9.61
CA GLN A 946 -1.06 -33.74 -9.47
C GLN A 946 -0.29 -33.87 -10.80
N LYS A 947 -1.00 -34.15 -11.91
CA LYS A 947 -0.38 -34.26 -13.24
C LYS A 947 0.18 -32.94 -13.74
N THR A 948 -0.41 -31.81 -13.38
CA THR A 948 0.12 -30.47 -13.70
C THR A 948 1.43 -30.22 -12.96
N PHE A 949 1.52 -30.54 -11.67
CA PHE A 949 2.77 -30.40 -10.90
C PHE A 949 3.89 -31.31 -11.44
N ALA A 950 3.58 -32.56 -11.76
CA ALA A 950 4.53 -33.48 -12.37
C ALA A 950 5.06 -32.93 -13.71
N SER A 951 4.15 -32.45 -14.57
CA SER A 951 4.51 -31.88 -15.87
C SER A 951 5.35 -30.60 -15.77
N LEU A 952 5.16 -29.78 -14.73
CA LEU A 952 6.03 -28.63 -14.45
C LEU A 952 7.43 -29.06 -14.03
N HIS A 953 7.55 -30.12 -13.23
CA HIS A 953 8.85 -30.64 -12.81
C HIS A 953 9.65 -31.18 -14.01
N ASP A 954 8.98 -31.85 -14.95
CA ASP A 954 9.59 -32.34 -16.19
C ASP A 954 10.08 -31.20 -17.10
N ALA A 955 9.35 -30.08 -17.14
CA ALA A 955 9.68 -28.94 -18.00
C ALA A 955 10.74 -27.99 -17.40
N PHE A 956 10.87 -27.94 -16.07
CA PHE A 956 11.65 -26.94 -15.34
C PHE A 956 12.55 -27.57 -14.25
N THR A 957 13.34 -28.58 -14.60
CA THR A 957 14.05 -29.41 -13.61
C THR A 957 15.00 -28.62 -12.72
N SER A 958 15.94 -27.86 -13.29
CA SER A 958 16.90 -27.05 -12.50
C SER A 958 16.20 -25.96 -11.68
N SER A 959 15.15 -25.36 -12.26
CA SER A 959 14.32 -24.35 -11.61
C SER A 959 13.55 -24.91 -10.40
N MET A 960 13.00 -26.13 -10.51
CA MET A 960 12.30 -26.79 -9.41
C MET A 960 13.27 -27.24 -8.30
N GLN A 961 14.47 -27.70 -8.65
CA GLN A 961 15.53 -27.96 -7.66
C GLN A 961 15.87 -26.69 -6.87
N LEU A 962 15.97 -25.54 -7.54
CA LEU A 962 16.22 -24.25 -6.89
C LEU A 962 15.12 -23.87 -5.90
N LYS A 963 13.87 -24.06 -6.29
CA LYS A 963 12.71 -23.87 -5.40
C LYS A 963 12.76 -24.78 -4.17
N VAL A 964 13.18 -26.05 -4.34
CA VAL A 964 13.38 -27.00 -3.23
C VAL A 964 14.51 -26.53 -2.31
N TRP A 965 15.64 -26.09 -2.85
CA TRP A 965 16.75 -25.55 -2.07
C TRP A 965 16.33 -24.32 -1.25
N PHE A 966 15.58 -23.38 -1.84
CA PHE A 966 15.03 -22.24 -1.11
C PHE A 966 14.14 -22.68 0.06
N ARG A 967 13.27 -23.69 -0.13
CA ARG A 967 12.45 -24.25 0.95
C ARG A 967 13.29 -24.90 2.06
N GLN A 968 14.37 -25.60 1.70
CA GLN A 968 15.30 -26.17 2.67
C GLN A 968 16.01 -25.08 3.48
N CYS A 969 16.48 -24.01 2.83
CA CYS A 969 17.05 -22.84 3.49
C CYS A 969 16.05 -22.21 4.47
N ALA A 970 14.82 -21.94 4.03
CA ALA A 970 13.78 -21.39 4.89
C ALA A 970 13.47 -22.33 6.09
N LYS A 971 13.43 -23.65 5.86
CA LYS A 971 13.22 -24.64 6.92
C LYS A 971 14.35 -24.61 7.95
N ALA A 972 15.60 -24.49 7.50
CA ALA A 972 16.77 -24.34 8.35
C ALA A 972 16.72 -23.03 9.15
N ILE A 973 16.40 -21.90 8.52
CA ILE A 973 16.24 -20.59 9.19
C ILE A 973 15.16 -20.63 10.28
N VAL A 974 14.03 -21.26 9.99
CA VAL A 974 12.94 -21.45 10.97
C VAL A 974 13.37 -22.36 12.11
N HIS A 975 14.19 -23.40 11.84
CA HIS A 975 14.78 -24.24 12.88
C HIS A 975 15.72 -23.45 13.79
N LEU A 976 16.45 -22.49 13.22
CA LEU A 976 17.23 -21.49 13.97
C LEU A 976 16.35 -20.42 14.66
N MET A 977 15.02 -20.55 14.60
CA MET A 977 14.01 -19.68 15.24
C MET A 977 13.88 -18.26 14.67
N TYR A 978 14.44 -17.98 13.48
CA TYR A 978 14.36 -16.67 12.85
C TYR A 978 13.32 -16.60 11.71
N PRO A 979 12.78 -15.41 11.39
CA PRO A 979 12.11 -15.19 10.11
C PRO A 979 13.11 -15.18 8.95
N VAL A 980 12.64 -15.49 7.75
CA VAL A 980 13.45 -15.39 6.53
C VAL A 980 13.61 -13.92 6.13
N GLU A 981 14.85 -13.52 5.87
CA GLU A 981 15.28 -12.17 5.50
C GLU A 981 16.26 -12.25 4.32
N TRP A 982 16.23 -11.29 3.40
CA TRP A 982 17.23 -11.14 2.35
C TRP A 982 17.34 -9.67 1.93
N GLU A 983 18.37 -9.34 1.17
CA GLU A 983 18.52 -8.05 0.53
C GLU A 983 18.34 -8.20 -0.99
N THR A 984 17.55 -7.32 -1.60
CA THR A 984 17.40 -7.28 -3.06
C THR A 984 18.68 -6.76 -3.72
N PRO A 985 18.92 -7.04 -5.02
CA PRO A 985 20.08 -6.50 -5.73
C PRO A 985 20.13 -4.96 -5.83
N LEU A 986 19.04 -4.25 -5.50
CA LEU A 986 18.98 -2.78 -5.39
C LEU A 986 19.11 -2.27 -3.94
N GLY A 987 19.43 -3.14 -2.99
CA GLY A 987 19.72 -2.79 -1.60
C GLY A 987 18.52 -2.70 -0.66
N LEU A 988 17.29 -2.97 -1.13
CA LEU A 988 16.10 -3.05 -0.25
C LEU A 988 16.19 -4.30 0.65
N PRO A 989 16.16 -4.15 2.00
CA PRO A 989 16.04 -5.30 2.88
C PRO A 989 14.58 -5.79 2.95
N VAL A 990 14.39 -7.09 2.83
CA VAL A 990 13.09 -7.76 2.87
C VAL A 990 13.06 -8.74 4.05
N MET A 991 11.95 -8.75 4.79
CA MET A 991 11.70 -9.70 5.89
C MET A 991 10.29 -10.26 5.79
N GLN A 992 10.14 -11.58 5.94
CA GLN A 992 8.84 -12.24 5.98
C GLN A 992 8.14 -12.05 7.34
N PRO A 993 7.00 -11.34 7.40
CA PRO A 993 6.36 -10.90 8.65
C PRO A 993 5.59 -12.00 9.39
N TYR A 994 5.66 -13.25 8.92
CA TYR A 994 4.87 -14.38 9.42
C TYR A 994 5.39 -14.89 10.78
N LEU A 995 5.17 -14.10 11.83
CA LEU A 995 5.59 -14.35 13.20
C LEU A 995 4.37 -14.49 14.12
N LYS A 996 4.47 -15.37 15.13
CA LYS A 996 3.46 -15.52 16.18
C LYS A 996 4.10 -15.56 17.56
N LEU A 997 3.39 -15.09 18.57
CA LEU A 997 3.83 -15.16 19.96
C LEU A 997 3.84 -16.64 20.42
N LYS A 998 4.96 -17.12 20.96
CA LYS A 998 5.07 -18.49 21.50
C LYS A 998 5.95 -18.52 22.75
N LYS A 999 5.60 -19.37 23.71
CA LYS A 999 6.44 -19.67 24.88
C LYS A 999 7.44 -20.78 24.52
N LYS A 1000 8.74 -20.53 24.69
CA LYS A 1000 9.86 -21.43 24.42
C LYS A 1000 10.86 -21.33 25.58
N HIS A 1001 11.28 -22.45 26.16
CA HIS A 1001 12.13 -22.50 27.37
C HIS A 1001 11.68 -21.52 28.48
N ASN A 1002 10.38 -21.51 28.78
CA ASN A 1002 9.73 -20.59 29.72
C ASN A 1002 9.83 -19.08 29.40
N LYS A 1003 10.44 -18.69 28.29
CA LYS A 1003 10.50 -17.31 27.79
C LYS A 1003 9.50 -17.12 26.66
N LEU A 1004 8.99 -15.90 26.52
CA LEU A 1004 8.05 -15.53 25.47
C LEU A 1004 8.85 -14.88 24.33
N CYS A 1005 8.67 -15.36 23.10
CA CYS A 1005 9.32 -14.80 21.92
C CYS A 1005 8.36 -14.74 20.72
N LEU A 1006 8.73 -13.94 19.72
CA LEU A 1006 8.09 -13.99 18.41
C LEU A 1006 8.74 -15.13 17.62
N HIS A 1007 7.97 -16.15 17.32
CA HIS A 1007 8.43 -17.34 16.64
C HIS A 1007 7.89 -17.39 15.20
N PRO A 1008 8.72 -17.76 14.21
CA PRO A 1008 8.28 -17.95 12.84
C PRO A 1008 7.17 -18.99 12.71
N VAL A 1009 6.19 -18.69 11.86
CA VAL A 1009 5.16 -19.65 11.42
C VAL A 1009 5.76 -20.50 10.30
N MET A 1010 6.24 -21.69 10.66
CA MET A 1010 7.00 -22.58 9.78
C MET A 1010 6.41 -22.75 8.38
N ILE A 1011 5.14 -23.17 8.29
CA ILE A 1011 4.48 -23.43 7.01
C ILE A 1011 4.46 -22.18 6.12
N LYS A 1012 4.09 -21.02 6.67
CA LYS A 1012 4.04 -19.75 5.92
C LYS A 1012 5.43 -19.28 5.48
N GLN A 1013 6.43 -19.33 6.37
CA GLN A 1013 7.81 -18.92 6.04
C GLN A 1013 8.39 -19.79 4.92
N VAL A 1014 8.30 -21.11 5.06
CA VAL A 1014 8.87 -22.07 4.09
C VAL A 1014 8.18 -21.99 2.73
N ASN A 1015 6.84 -21.97 2.70
CA ASN A 1015 6.11 -21.99 1.45
C ASN A 1015 6.13 -20.65 0.71
N ALA A 1016 6.14 -19.53 1.45
CA ALA A 1016 6.13 -18.21 0.86
C ALA A 1016 7.53 -17.65 0.54
N PHE A 1017 8.62 -18.27 0.98
CA PHE A 1017 9.96 -17.73 0.69
C PHE A 1017 10.30 -17.76 -0.80
N PRO A 1018 10.24 -18.91 -1.51
CA PRO A 1018 10.52 -18.93 -2.95
C PRO A 1018 9.70 -17.91 -3.76
N PRO A 1019 8.37 -17.79 -3.59
CA PRO A 1019 7.61 -16.81 -4.37
C PRO A 1019 7.89 -15.36 -3.95
N ASN A 1020 8.11 -15.08 -2.66
CA ASN A 1020 8.44 -13.72 -2.24
C ASN A 1020 9.82 -13.29 -2.74
N PHE A 1021 10.78 -14.21 -2.81
CA PHE A 1021 12.11 -13.96 -3.35
C PHE A 1021 12.03 -13.63 -4.85
N VAL A 1022 11.30 -14.44 -5.63
CA VAL A 1022 11.08 -14.16 -7.06
C VAL A 1022 10.33 -12.86 -7.28
N HIS A 1023 9.33 -12.55 -6.45
CA HIS A 1023 8.65 -11.24 -6.51
C HIS A 1023 9.57 -10.06 -6.23
N SER A 1024 10.55 -10.22 -5.34
CA SER A 1024 11.52 -9.14 -5.13
C SER A 1024 12.46 -8.94 -6.34
N LEU A 1025 12.68 -9.99 -7.14
CA LEU A 1025 13.46 -9.92 -8.39
C LEU A 1025 12.64 -9.36 -9.56
N ASP A 1026 11.36 -9.71 -9.66
CA ASP A 1026 10.45 -9.11 -10.66
C ASP A 1026 10.38 -7.58 -10.48
N SER A 1027 10.25 -7.14 -9.23
CA SER A 1027 10.19 -5.74 -8.91
C SER A 1027 11.53 -5.05 -9.15
N THR A 1028 12.64 -5.71 -8.82
CA THR A 1028 14.00 -5.21 -9.13
C THR A 1028 14.19 -4.99 -10.63
N HIS A 1029 13.75 -5.94 -11.46
CA HIS A 1029 13.84 -5.83 -12.93
C HIS A 1029 12.97 -4.68 -13.47
N MET A 1030 11.75 -4.54 -12.95
CA MET A 1030 10.86 -3.43 -13.30
C MET A 1030 11.44 -2.07 -12.89
N MET A 1031 11.99 -1.96 -11.69
CA MET A 1031 12.63 -0.73 -11.19
C MET A 1031 13.85 -0.35 -12.02
N LEU A 1032 14.72 -1.32 -12.38
CA LEU A 1032 15.85 -1.05 -13.27
C LEU A 1032 15.38 -0.55 -14.64
N THR A 1033 14.38 -1.20 -15.22
CA THR A 1033 13.82 -0.79 -16.52
C THR A 1033 13.22 0.61 -16.43
N THR A 1034 12.49 0.92 -15.36
CA THR A 1034 11.94 2.25 -15.06
C THR A 1034 13.04 3.32 -15.05
N LEU A 1035 14.08 3.13 -14.23
CA LEU A 1035 15.16 4.10 -14.06
C LEU A 1035 15.93 4.35 -15.37
N HIS A 1036 16.18 3.29 -16.15
CA HIS A 1036 16.86 3.40 -17.43
C HIS A 1036 15.99 4.05 -18.51
N CYS A 1037 14.69 3.75 -18.55
CA CYS A 1037 13.73 4.46 -19.40
C CYS A 1037 13.68 5.95 -19.03
N ARG A 1038 13.55 6.26 -17.74
CA ARG A 1038 13.52 7.63 -17.23
C ARG A 1038 14.76 8.41 -17.61
N ARG A 1039 15.95 7.82 -17.45
CA ARG A 1039 17.22 8.44 -17.83
C ARG A 1039 17.26 8.86 -19.29
N LEU A 1040 16.62 8.10 -20.20
CA LEU A 1040 16.54 8.43 -21.62
C LEU A 1040 15.33 9.31 -21.98
N GLY A 1041 14.50 9.71 -21.02
CA GLY A 1041 13.31 10.51 -21.29
C GLY A 1041 12.09 9.71 -21.79
N ILE A 1042 12.12 8.39 -21.64
CA ILE A 1042 11.01 7.51 -22.04
C ILE A 1042 9.96 7.46 -20.93
N THR A 1043 8.71 7.81 -21.26
CA THR A 1043 7.56 7.60 -20.38
C THR A 1043 7.39 6.11 -20.10
N PHE A 1044 7.36 5.73 -18.82
CA PHE A 1044 7.23 4.35 -18.40
C PHE A 1044 6.13 4.21 -17.34
N ALA A 1045 5.30 3.18 -17.49
CA ALA A 1045 4.41 2.71 -16.46
C ALA A 1045 4.47 1.17 -16.42
N ALA A 1046 4.07 0.57 -15.30
CA ALA A 1046 4.04 -0.88 -15.20
C ALA A 1046 2.85 -1.34 -14.37
N VAL A 1047 2.35 -2.53 -14.72
CA VAL A 1047 1.55 -3.39 -13.86
C VAL A 1047 2.38 -4.62 -13.57
N HIS A 1048 3.27 -4.49 -12.59
CA HIS A 1048 4.25 -5.52 -12.22
C HIS A 1048 5.12 -5.97 -13.40
N ASP A 1049 4.80 -7.07 -14.06
CA ASP A 1049 5.50 -7.70 -15.19
C ASP A 1049 4.98 -7.26 -16.57
N CYS A 1050 4.02 -6.35 -16.62
CA CYS A 1050 3.53 -5.73 -17.85
C CYS A 1050 4.04 -4.28 -17.97
N TYR A 1051 4.91 -3.99 -18.94
CA TYR A 1051 5.62 -2.72 -19.11
C TYR A 1051 5.01 -1.88 -20.23
N TRP A 1052 4.76 -0.60 -19.94
CA TRP A 1052 3.98 0.28 -20.81
C TRP A 1052 4.78 1.52 -21.18
N THR A 1053 4.71 1.90 -22.46
CA THR A 1053 5.29 3.15 -22.97
C THR A 1053 4.50 3.64 -24.20
N HIS A 1054 4.90 4.78 -24.77
CA HIS A 1054 4.35 5.25 -26.04
C HIS A 1054 4.78 4.34 -27.19
N ALA A 1055 3.92 4.20 -28.20
CA ALA A 1055 4.18 3.32 -29.35
C ALA A 1055 5.54 3.57 -30.04
N CYS A 1056 5.99 4.83 -30.12
CA CYS A 1056 7.28 5.20 -30.70
C CYS A 1056 8.52 4.75 -29.91
N HIS A 1057 8.35 4.34 -28.65
CA HIS A 1057 9.45 3.97 -27.75
C HIS A 1057 9.46 2.48 -27.38
N VAL A 1058 8.53 1.68 -27.90
CA VAL A 1058 8.39 0.26 -27.51
C VAL A 1058 9.66 -0.54 -27.79
N ASP A 1059 10.29 -0.36 -28.96
CA ASP A 1059 11.54 -1.06 -29.29
C ASP A 1059 12.65 -0.71 -28.30
N ARG A 1060 12.83 0.58 -28.01
CA ARG A 1060 13.85 1.03 -27.07
C ARG A 1060 13.58 0.56 -25.64
N MET A 1061 12.33 0.56 -25.20
CA MET A 1061 11.94 -0.01 -23.91
C MET A 1061 12.23 -1.52 -23.85
N ASN A 1062 11.94 -2.26 -24.92
CA ASN A 1062 12.19 -3.70 -24.99
C ASN A 1062 13.70 -4.03 -24.97
N GLU A 1063 14.54 -3.23 -25.62
CA GLU A 1063 15.99 -3.32 -25.50
C GLU A 1063 16.45 -3.14 -24.05
N LEU A 1064 16.01 -2.06 -23.40
CA LEU A 1064 16.35 -1.79 -22.00
C LEU A 1064 15.84 -2.90 -21.08
N CYS A 1065 14.60 -3.37 -21.26
CA CYS A 1065 14.02 -4.47 -20.51
C CYS A 1065 14.90 -5.73 -20.57
N ARG A 1066 15.31 -6.15 -21.78
CA ARG A 1066 16.20 -7.30 -21.97
C ARG A 1066 17.57 -7.05 -21.35
N ASP A 1067 18.18 -5.89 -21.58
CA ASP A 1067 19.50 -5.54 -21.04
C ASP A 1067 19.51 -5.56 -19.50
N GLN A 1068 18.49 -4.98 -18.87
CA GLN A 1068 18.39 -4.97 -17.41
C GLN A 1068 18.12 -6.35 -16.83
N PHE A 1069 17.34 -7.20 -17.50
CA PHE A 1069 17.16 -8.60 -17.11
C PHE A 1069 18.48 -9.36 -17.15
N ILE A 1070 19.25 -9.19 -18.23
CA ILE A 1070 20.57 -9.80 -18.41
C ILE A 1070 21.53 -9.34 -17.32
N LEU A 1071 21.63 -8.03 -17.08
CA LEU A 1071 22.52 -7.46 -16.05
C LEU A 1071 22.17 -7.96 -14.65
N LEU A 1072 20.87 -8.03 -14.32
CA LEU A 1072 20.39 -8.58 -13.07
C LEU A 1072 20.83 -10.03 -12.91
N HIS A 1073 20.51 -10.88 -13.88
CA HIS A 1073 20.78 -12.33 -13.80
C HIS A 1073 22.21 -12.73 -14.13
N LYS A 1074 23.09 -11.81 -14.54
CA LYS A 1074 24.54 -12.01 -14.56
C LYS A 1074 25.14 -12.02 -13.15
N GLN A 1075 24.47 -11.41 -12.19
CA GLN A 1075 24.92 -11.48 -10.81
C GLN A 1075 24.76 -12.89 -10.23
N PRO A 1076 25.65 -13.31 -9.31
CA PRO A 1076 25.55 -14.59 -8.62
C PRO A 1076 24.50 -14.52 -7.48
N ILE A 1077 23.24 -14.21 -7.83
CA ILE A 1077 22.15 -13.92 -6.88
C ILE A 1077 21.93 -15.07 -5.89
N VAL A 1078 21.93 -16.31 -6.38
CA VAL A 1078 21.74 -17.52 -5.55
C VAL A 1078 22.88 -17.66 -4.53
N GLN A 1079 24.12 -17.43 -4.94
CA GLN A 1079 25.30 -17.51 -4.08
C GLN A 1079 25.33 -16.35 -3.09
N GLN A 1080 24.98 -15.13 -3.51
CA GLN A 1080 24.84 -13.97 -2.64
C GLN A 1080 23.79 -14.22 -1.55
N CYS A 1081 22.64 -14.80 -1.90
CA CYS A 1081 21.60 -15.18 -0.96
C CYS A 1081 22.09 -16.22 0.06
N GLY A 1082 22.75 -17.28 -0.39
CA GLY A 1082 23.34 -18.29 0.50
C GLY A 1082 24.40 -17.72 1.44
N LYS A 1083 25.27 -16.84 0.92
CA LYS A 1083 26.28 -16.11 1.72
C LYS A 1083 25.62 -15.23 2.78
N PHE A 1084 24.59 -14.47 2.41
CA PHE A 1084 23.81 -13.66 3.33
C PHE A 1084 23.22 -14.50 4.47
N PHE A 1085 22.65 -15.68 4.16
CA PHE A 1085 22.12 -16.57 5.20
C PHE A 1085 23.19 -17.06 6.17
N ILE A 1086 24.39 -17.38 5.69
CA ILE A 1086 25.51 -17.78 6.55
C ILE A 1086 25.96 -16.62 7.45
N GLU A 1087 26.08 -15.41 6.90
CA GLU A 1087 26.51 -14.23 7.67
C GLU A 1087 25.47 -13.82 8.72
N LYS A 1088 24.19 -13.84 8.34
CA LYS A 1088 23.06 -13.43 9.19
C LYS A 1088 22.70 -14.47 10.25
N TYR A 1089 22.57 -15.74 9.85
CA TYR A 1089 22.01 -16.79 10.72
C TYR A 1089 23.07 -17.71 11.32
N LEU A 1090 24.33 -17.65 10.88
CA LEU A 1090 25.44 -18.35 11.52
C LEU A 1090 26.56 -17.35 11.88
N PRO A 1091 26.29 -16.33 12.72
CA PRO A 1091 27.32 -15.39 13.15
C PRO A 1091 28.39 -16.11 14.00
N PRO A 1092 29.61 -15.55 14.15
CA PRO A 1092 30.71 -16.19 14.87
C PRO A 1092 30.37 -16.68 16.28
N ARG A 1093 29.49 -15.97 16.99
CA ARG A 1093 28.99 -16.37 18.32
C ARG A 1093 28.23 -17.69 18.28
N ARG A 1094 27.29 -17.83 17.34
CA ARG A 1094 26.48 -19.04 17.17
C ARG A 1094 27.31 -20.23 16.72
N ARG A 1095 28.27 -20.02 15.80
CA ARG A 1095 29.17 -21.09 15.35
C ARG A 1095 29.95 -21.72 16.50
N LYS A 1096 30.38 -20.92 17.48
CA LYS A 1096 31.08 -21.41 18.69
C LYS A 1096 30.17 -22.15 19.67
N ALA A 1097 28.86 -21.90 19.64
CA ALA A 1097 27.87 -22.52 20.52
C ALA A 1097 27.22 -23.78 19.92
N MET A 1098 27.47 -24.06 18.65
CA MET A 1098 26.95 -25.22 17.91
C MET A 1098 27.95 -26.37 17.88
N GLU A 1099 27.44 -27.60 17.87
CA GLU A 1099 28.24 -28.80 17.60
C GLU A 1099 28.78 -28.77 16.16
N ALA A 1100 29.99 -29.27 15.93
CA ALA A 1100 30.66 -29.19 14.63
C ALA A 1100 29.85 -29.85 13.50
N THR A 1101 29.17 -30.96 13.79
CA THR A 1101 28.32 -31.69 12.82
C THR A 1101 27.04 -30.92 12.47
N GLU A 1102 26.45 -30.23 13.43
CA GLU A 1102 25.26 -29.40 13.25
C GLU A 1102 25.59 -28.12 12.48
N LEU A 1103 26.71 -27.47 12.82
CA LEU A 1103 27.23 -26.33 12.09
C LEU A 1103 27.52 -26.70 10.62
N ALA A 1104 28.21 -27.82 10.39
CA ALA A 1104 28.49 -28.32 9.04
C ALA A 1104 27.19 -28.59 8.26
N HIS A 1105 26.15 -29.11 8.91
CA HIS A 1105 24.84 -29.29 8.29
C HIS A 1105 24.24 -27.96 7.84
N PHE A 1106 24.12 -26.95 8.71
CA PHE A 1106 23.56 -25.64 8.33
C PHE A 1106 24.39 -24.94 7.25
N GLU A 1107 25.72 -24.96 7.36
CA GLU A 1107 26.59 -24.40 6.32
C GLU A 1107 26.42 -25.13 4.98
N SER A 1108 26.22 -26.46 4.99
CA SER A 1108 25.95 -27.22 3.77
C SER A 1108 24.59 -26.88 3.15
N VAL A 1109 23.55 -26.64 3.97
CA VAL A 1109 22.20 -26.29 3.48
C VAL A 1109 22.22 -24.91 2.82
N PHE A 1110 22.89 -23.93 3.42
CA PHE A 1110 22.96 -22.56 2.88
C PHE A 1110 23.95 -22.40 1.71
N LYS A 1111 24.82 -23.39 1.46
CA LYS A 1111 25.65 -23.42 0.26
C LYS A 1111 24.83 -24.05 -0.89
N PRO A 1112 24.57 -23.32 -1.99
CA PRO A 1112 23.88 -23.90 -3.12
C PRO A 1112 24.73 -25.02 -3.74
N SER A 1113 24.20 -26.25 -3.76
CA SER A 1113 24.89 -27.45 -4.25
C SER A 1113 24.44 -27.90 -5.65
N MET A 1114 23.54 -27.14 -6.29
CA MET A 1114 22.90 -27.53 -7.54
C MET A 1114 23.79 -27.24 -8.74
N LYS A 1115 23.73 -28.12 -9.75
CA LYS A 1115 24.37 -27.86 -11.05
C LYS A 1115 23.59 -26.77 -11.78
N THR A 1116 24.26 -25.67 -12.09
CA THR A 1116 23.74 -24.66 -13.02
C THR A 1116 23.54 -25.30 -14.39
N GLY A 1117 22.41 -25.01 -15.05
CA GLY A 1117 22.17 -25.44 -16.42
C GLY A 1117 23.02 -24.69 -17.46
N LEU A 1118 22.66 -24.88 -18.73
CA LEU A 1118 23.45 -24.44 -19.90
C LEU A 1118 22.83 -23.24 -20.65
N LEU A 1119 21.84 -22.56 -20.08
CA LEU A 1119 21.28 -21.34 -20.68
C LEU A 1119 22.34 -20.23 -20.67
N ASP A 1120 22.67 -19.69 -21.83
CA ASP A 1120 23.37 -18.40 -21.91
C ASP A 1120 22.35 -17.29 -21.70
N ILE A 1121 22.58 -16.45 -20.69
CA ILE A 1121 21.68 -15.34 -20.39
C ILE A 1121 21.70 -14.28 -21.49
N GLU A 1122 22.77 -14.17 -22.28
CA GLU A 1122 22.86 -13.22 -23.40
C GLU A 1122 21.88 -13.53 -24.53
N ASP A 1123 21.40 -14.77 -24.65
CA ASP A 1123 20.41 -15.15 -25.67
C ASP A 1123 19.10 -14.34 -25.51
N VAL A 1124 18.77 -13.89 -24.30
CA VAL A 1124 17.61 -13.04 -24.01
C VAL A 1124 17.62 -11.76 -24.83
N ARG A 1125 18.80 -11.21 -25.14
CA ARG A 1125 18.96 -9.96 -25.90
C ARG A 1125 18.31 -10.05 -27.27
N LYS A 1126 18.31 -11.25 -27.88
CA LYS A 1126 17.76 -11.52 -29.21
C LYS A 1126 16.34 -12.11 -29.15
N SER A 1127 15.77 -12.31 -27.96
CA SER A 1127 14.45 -12.90 -27.81
C SER A 1127 13.34 -11.87 -28.02
N VAL A 1128 12.69 -11.96 -29.18
CA VAL A 1128 11.57 -11.09 -29.56
C VAL A 1128 10.39 -11.23 -28.58
N TYR A 1129 10.02 -12.47 -28.24
CA TYR A 1129 8.84 -12.78 -27.42
C TYR A 1129 9.10 -12.85 -25.91
N PHE A 1130 10.27 -12.41 -25.44
CA PHE A 1130 10.58 -12.33 -24.01
C PHE A 1130 9.54 -11.48 -23.26
N PHE A 1131 9.30 -10.28 -23.79
CA PHE A 1131 8.21 -9.36 -23.47
C PHE A 1131 7.58 -8.95 -24.80
N SER A 1132 6.29 -9.23 -25.03
CA SER A 1132 5.64 -9.01 -26.34
C SER A 1132 4.13 -8.83 -26.30
#